data_AF-A0A267H1J4-F1
#
_entry.id   AF-A0A267H1J4-F1
#
_cell.length_a   1.000
_cell.length_b   1.000
_cell.length_c   1.000
_cell.angle_alpha   90.00
_cell.angle_beta   90.00
_cell.angle_gamma   90.00
#
_symmetry.space_group_name_H-M   'P 1'
#
loop_
_entity.id
_entity.type
_entity.pdbx_description
1 polymer ?
#
loop_
_entity_poly.entity_id
_entity_poly.type
_entity_poly.pdbx_seq_one_letter_code
_entity_poly.pdbx_strand_id
1 'polypeptide(L)'
;MPNSRRTHEESRNSVCILCFRKGDRQLTVSLEALIECYVLPGFAQHRAFLPSGICNSCRIKLSSQNSAAPAPLPPRLPYEKVIDDLHYLPPLTRERPECSCWICNVASSRANKNVNVAHPYMSEEFNSGVATPLGRPLNCAPGSVKDSVKHCGTCSSPVARGVRHECGQAAKLRYLSTLSPSSMEHVACSFLREKLNAADVSSSGDAATASLSSGFGGHPIQVQAVDTSTSHVPQMLHSTMRAMKTALNLSTNQTIQAAQVIREASGNRKAIQPGLKEFLFSEGQSVAHFFAVEQLQFICKQPSGQVISIDRSAVFCCNVSEFLAYVCSLRGMAEMEHHLKLGIDGGGNSLKICISVTDSDGLPAQASMPGPSNRFLNSGVKKLFVLAIVEDVKECYENVKTLLSTMDISSFLFTLACDFKLANIICGIQSHASTHPCLYCEGKSPWTTPAPSRTLGSVRRLANEFQLAGGHQPAAKHFANCVQSPLLPGLDSTELIELVPPPELHIMLGIVNRLLDELNNRWGNDMAYKWAHGAGICRQQYHGGCLEGPACKKLLLKAGELWNILPAHLKMFAVALQDFNAIRLACFGQTLANDFALHIARFQTTCQFLQLNVTPKMHALFHHVPTFCSKSGKALGSFSEQTVESAHSDFEATWQRYRRPFNHPQYAANLLQAVVNYNSFHI
;
A
#
# COMPACT_ATOMS: atom_id res chain seq x y z
N MET A 1 5.98 63.46 23.84
CA MET A 1 7.44 63.73 23.89
C MET A 1 7.73 64.92 23.00
N PRO A 2 8.60 65.86 23.39
CA PRO A 2 8.89 67.02 22.57
C PRO A 2 9.50 66.57 21.23
N ASN A 3 8.90 67.01 20.12
CA ASN A 3 9.33 66.70 18.75
C ASN A 3 10.51 67.61 18.33
N SER A 4 11.60 67.65 19.12
CA SER A 4 12.85 68.26 18.66
C SER A 4 13.61 67.25 17.78
N ARG A 5 14.06 67.69 16.59
CA ARG A 5 14.93 66.87 15.73
C ARG A 5 16.25 66.57 16.46
N ARG A 6 16.77 65.35 16.29
CA ARG A 6 18.03 64.93 16.92
C ARG A 6 19.19 65.80 16.46
N THR A 7 20.08 66.17 17.37
CA THR A 7 21.37 66.79 17.01
C THR A 7 22.28 65.77 16.32
N HIS A 8 23.37 66.23 15.69
CA HIS A 8 24.36 65.32 15.11
C HIS A 8 24.97 64.39 16.18
N GLU A 9 25.24 64.91 17.37
CA GLU A 9 25.77 64.13 18.50
C GLU A 9 24.78 63.06 18.99
N GLU A 10 23.49 63.43 19.11
CA GLU A 10 22.43 62.46 19.41
C GLU A 10 22.27 61.40 18.31
N SER A 11 22.53 61.77 17.05
CA SER A 11 22.49 60.86 15.92
C SER A 11 23.63 59.84 15.99
N ARG A 12 24.85 60.28 16.33
CA ARG A 12 26.03 59.41 16.53
C ARG A 12 25.80 58.34 17.60
N ASN A 13 25.12 58.71 18.69
CA ASN A 13 24.76 57.77 19.77
C ASN A 13 23.73 56.71 19.34
N SER A 14 22.99 56.96 18.27
CA SER A 14 21.89 56.10 17.82
C SER A 14 22.24 55.19 16.63
N VAL A 15 23.51 55.19 16.19
CA VAL A 15 24.00 54.40 15.05
C VAL A 15 25.13 53.49 15.50
N CYS A 16 25.12 52.23 15.04
CA CYS A 16 26.12 51.22 15.35
C CYS A 16 27.37 51.40 14.48
N ILE A 17 28.54 51.52 15.13
CA ILE A 17 29.83 51.67 14.43
C ILE A 17 30.18 50.48 13.52
N LEU A 18 29.83 49.25 13.90
CA LEU A 18 30.25 48.04 13.17
C LEU A 18 29.40 47.69 11.95
N CYS A 19 28.12 48.11 11.93
CA CYS A 19 27.18 47.70 10.87
C CYS A 19 26.35 48.84 10.29
N PHE A 20 26.53 50.07 10.77
CA PHE A 20 25.85 51.28 10.30
C PHE A 20 24.31 51.19 10.34
N ARG A 21 23.77 50.40 11.28
CA ARG A 21 22.33 50.31 11.62
C ARG A 21 22.01 51.06 12.90
N LYS A 22 20.74 51.08 13.31
CA LYS A 22 20.35 51.65 14.61
C LYS A 22 21.04 50.93 15.76
N GLY A 23 21.74 51.69 16.59
CA GLY A 23 22.37 51.24 17.83
C GLY A 23 21.35 51.22 18.98
N ASP A 24 21.55 50.32 19.93
CA ASP A 24 20.73 50.22 21.13
C ASP A 24 21.42 50.84 22.36
N ARG A 25 22.76 51.01 22.32
CA ARG A 25 23.60 51.43 23.46
C ARG A 25 24.76 52.30 23.00
N GLN A 26 25.24 53.16 23.89
CA GLN A 26 26.50 53.90 23.71
C GLN A 26 27.72 52.99 23.93
N LEU A 27 28.84 53.33 23.31
CA LEU A 27 30.11 52.66 23.51
C LEU A 27 30.67 52.93 24.92
N THR A 28 31.17 51.88 25.56
CA THR A 28 31.91 51.96 26.83
C THR A 28 33.42 51.93 26.53
N VAL A 29 34.24 52.45 27.45
CA VAL A 29 35.72 52.45 27.32
C VAL A 29 36.28 51.05 26.97
N SER A 30 35.71 49.99 27.56
CA SER A 30 36.08 48.61 27.25
C SER A 30 35.75 48.18 25.81
N LEU A 31 34.62 48.63 25.25
CA LEU A 31 34.24 48.34 23.87
C LEU A 31 35.10 49.15 22.88
N GLU A 32 35.52 50.34 23.26
CA GLU A 32 36.40 51.19 22.46
C GLU A 32 37.78 50.56 22.31
N ALA A 33 38.33 50.00 23.41
CA ALA A 33 39.58 49.24 23.37
C ALA A 33 39.48 48.00 22.45
N LEU A 34 38.33 47.32 22.44
CA LEU A 34 38.10 46.19 21.53
C LEU A 34 37.96 46.64 20.07
N ILE A 35 37.35 47.79 19.81
CA ILE A 35 37.27 48.36 18.45
C ILE A 35 38.67 48.73 17.95
N GLU A 36 39.47 49.40 18.80
CA GLU A 36 40.86 49.78 18.52
C GLU A 36 41.71 48.54 18.16
N CYS A 37 41.52 47.44 18.88
CA CYS A 37 42.30 46.21 18.69
C CYS A 37 41.85 45.36 17.49
N TYR A 38 40.54 45.18 17.29
CA TYR A 38 40.02 44.18 16.34
C TYR A 38 39.36 44.76 15.09
N VAL A 39 39.02 46.05 15.06
CA VAL A 39 38.18 46.63 14.00
C VAL A 39 38.86 47.81 13.31
N LEU A 40 39.31 48.82 14.06
CA LEU A 40 39.89 50.03 13.52
C LEU A 40 41.05 50.49 14.42
N PRO A 41 42.30 50.12 14.08
CA PRO A 41 43.48 50.70 14.71
C PRO A 41 43.48 52.22 14.51
N GLY A 42 43.71 53.00 15.56
CA GLY A 42 43.61 54.46 15.56
C GLY A 42 42.21 55.02 15.84
N PHE A 43 41.22 54.21 16.25
CA PHE A 43 39.85 54.65 16.55
C PHE A 43 39.80 55.82 17.54
N ALA A 44 40.69 55.86 18.55
CA ALA A 44 40.77 56.97 19.50
C ALA A 44 40.95 58.35 18.83
N GLN A 45 41.67 58.42 17.70
CA GLN A 45 41.95 59.66 16.96
C GLN A 45 40.75 60.14 16.14
N HIS A 46 39.90 59.21 15.72
CA HIS A 46 38.73 59.46 14.85
C HIS A 46 37.39 59.38 15.63
N ARG A 47 37.46 59.16 16.94
CA ARG A 47 36.31 59.03 17.84
C ARG A 47 35.36 60.21 17.78
N ALA A 48 35.84 61.42 17.51
CA ALA A 48 35.03 62.64 17.57
C ALA A 48 33.93 62.74 16.49
N PHE A 49 34.03 61.96 15.41
CA PHE A 49 33.09 62.08 14.27
C PHE A 49 32.53 60.73 13.78
N LEU A 50 33.09 59.60 14.22
CA LEU A 50 32.52 58.27 13.98
C LEU A 50 31.29 57.99 14.89
N PRO A 51 30.44 56.99 14.56
CA PRO A 51 29.32 56.60 15.41
C PRO A 51 29.78 56.18 16.81
N SER A 52 29.06 56.65 17.83
CA SER A 52 29.30 56.36 19.25
C SER A 52 28.35 55.32 19.83
N GLY A 53 27.52 54.70 18.98
CA GLY A 53 26.59 53.64 19.36
C GLY A 53 27.02 52.23 18.92
N ILE A 54 26.38 51.22 19.51
CA ILE A 54 26.50 49.80 19.14
C ILE A 54 25.15 49.08 19.29
N CYS A 55 24.82 48.17 18.38
CA CYS A 55 23.64 47.30 18.50
C CYS A 55 23.97 46.05 19.34
N ASN A 56 22.95 45.42 19.93
CA ASN A 56 23.22 44.29 20.85
C ASN A 56 23.91 43.10 20.16
N SER A 57 23.59 42.81 18.90
CA SER A 57 24.23 41.72 18.14
C SER A 57 25.71 41.96 17.88
N CYS A 58 26.07 43.18 17.45
CA CYS A 58 27.47 43.56 17.22
C CYS A 58 28.27 43.62 18.53
N ARG A 59 27.63 44.04 19.63
CA ARG A 59 28.25 44.03 20.97
C ARG A 59 28.65 42.62 21.40
N ILE A 60 27.76 41.65 21.30
CA ILE A 60 28.03 40.26 21.70
C ILE A 60 29.18 39.68 20.85
N LYS A 61 29.17 39.91 19.54
CA LYS A 61 30.23 39.46 18.62
C LYS A 61 31.58 40.11 18.94
N LEU A 62 31.60 41.42 19.21
CA LEU A 62 32.81 42.16 19.57
C LEU A 62 33.37 41.68 20.91
N SER A 63 32.52 41.48 21.92
CA SER A 63 32.96 40.94 23.22
C SER A 63 33.48 39.50 23.13
N SER A 64 33.01 38.71 22.16
CA SER A 64 33.50 37.34 21.95
C SER A 64 34.91 37.26 21.36
N GLN A 65 35.50 38.36 20.88
CA GLN A 65 36.84 38.35 20.25
C GLN A 65 37.97 37.92 21.20
N ASN A 66 37.77 38.08 22.52
CA ASN A 66 38.71 37.62 23.54
C ASN A 66 38.49 36.16 23.99
N SER A 67 37.53 35.44 23.39
CA SER A 67 37.22 34.05 23.74
C SER A 67 37.98 33.05 22.87
N ALA A 68 38.17 31.82 23.34
CA ALA A 68 38.87 30.76 22.60
C ALA A 68 38.23 30.39 21.25
N ALA A 69 36.94 30.71 21.06
CA ALA A 69 36.20 30.52 19.81
C ALA A 69 35.35 31.78 19.49
N PRO A 70 35.93 32.81 18.86
CA PRO A 70 35.26 34.09 18.64
C PRO A 70 34.18 34.00 17.55
N ALA A 71 33.05 34.68 17.76
CA ALA A 71 32.00 34.77 16.73
C ALA A 71 32.43 35.74 15.61
N PRO A 72 32.11 35.46 14.34
CA PRO A 72 32.54 36.30 13.23
C PRO A 72 31.89 37.68 13.29
N LEU A 73 32.74 38.71 13.26
CA LEU A 73 32.35 40.11 13.14
C LEU A 73 31.61 40.36 11.81
N PRO A 74 30.74 41.39 11.73
CA PRO A 74 30.16 41.79 10.45
C PRO A 74 31.27 42.19 9.45
N PRO A 75 30.97 42.17 8.13
CA PRO A 75 31.92 42.60 7.11
C PRO A 75 32.57 43.93 7.47
N ARG A 76 33.91 44.01 7.41
CA ARG A 76 34.66 45.21 7.75
C ARG A 76 34.24 46.34 6.82
N LEU A 77 33.79 47.45 7.39
CA LEU A 77 33.51 48.66 6.64
C LEU A 77 34.83 49.29 6.17
N PRO A 78 34.86 49.92 4.97
CA PRO A 78 35.99 50.71 4.50
C PRO A 78 36.12 51.99 5.34
N TYR A 79 36.62 51.87 6.57
CA TYR A 79 36.69 52.95 7.54
C TYR A 79 37.54 54.13 7.04
N GLU A 80 38.55 53.87 6.21
CA GLU A 80 39.38 54.90 5.59
C GLU A 80 38.50 55.83 4.73
N LYS A 81 37.63 55.26 3.88
CA LYS A 81 36.67 56.01 3.07
C LYS A 81 35.58 56.68 3.92
N VAL A 82 35.12 56.02 4.99
CA VAL A 82 34.15 56.60 5.93
C VAL A 82 34.72 57.84 6.62
N ILE A 83 35.99 57.76 7.06
CA ILE A 83 36.70 58.85 7.73
C ILE A 83 36.87 60.01 6.75
N ASP A 84 37.32 59.76 5.52
CA ASP A 84 37.43 60.77 4.48
C ASP A 84 36.08 61.45 4.21
N ASP A 85 35.02 60.68 3.93
CA ASP A 85 33.69 61.21 3.65
C ASP A 85 33.14 62.06 4.79
N LEU A 86 33.45 61.73 6.05
CA LEU A 86 33.01 62.49 7.22
C LEU A 86 33.87 63.74 7.47
N HIS A 87 35.17 63.71 7.13
CA HIS A 87 36.06 64.87 7.23
C HIS A 87 35.75 65.97 6.19
N TYR A 88 35.31 65.60 5.00
CA TYR A 88 34.97 66.53 3.92
C TYR A 88 33.54 67.11 4.00
N LEU A 89 32.77 66.79 5.06
CA LEU A 89 31.46 67.39 5.25
C LEU A 89 31.57 68.86 5.65
N PRO A 90 30.81 69.77 5.00
CA PRO A 90 30.81 71.18 5.36
C PRO A 90 30.32 71.36 6.82
N PRO A 91 30.94 72.25 7.61
CA PRO A 91 30.54 72.50 8.99
C PRO A 91 29.10 73.02 9.06
N LEU A 92 28.38 72.64 10.13
CA LEU A 92 27.03 73.13 10.40
C LEU A 92 27.06 74.65 10.61
N THR A 93 26.56 75.42 9.64
CA THR A 93 26.41 76.87 9.75
C THR A 93 24.97 77.23 10.11
N ARG A 94 24.72 78.46 10.58
CA ARG A 94 23.35 78.99 10.80
C ARG A 94 22.47 78.89 9.54
N GLU A 95 23.06 78.85 8.35
CA GLU A 95 22.37 78.73 7.05
C GLU A 95 22.11 77.28 6.60
N ARG A 96 22.79 76.29 7.20
CA ARG A 96 22.60 74.86 6.94
C ARG A 96 22.52 74.07 8.25
N PRO A 97 21.37 74.10 8.95
CA PRO A 97 21.21 73.41 10.24
C PRO A 97 21.11 71.88 10.11
N GLU A 98 21.06 71.34 8.89
CA GLU A 98 20.84 69.92 8.61
C GLU A 98 22.15 69.24 8.22
N CYS A 99 22.60 68.28 9.03
CA CYS A 99 23.74 67.42 8.68
C CYS A 99 23.26 66.30 7.74
N SER A 100 23.77 66.29 6.51
CA SER A 100 23.46 65.29 5.48
C SER A 100 24.33 64.04 5.53
N CYS A 101 25.10 63.84 6.61
CA CYS A 101 25.97 62.67 6.71
C CYS A 101 25.15 61.39 6.81
N TRP A 102 25.79 60.27 6.45
CA TRP A 102 25.13 58.97 6.50
C TRP A 102 24.64 58.60 7.91
N ILE A 103 25.39 58.98 8.95
CA ILE A 103 25.02 58.74 10.36
C ILE A 103 23.67 59.41 10.69
N CYS A 104 23.49 60.68 10.32
CA CYS A 104 22.24 61.41 10.53
C CYS A 104 21.08 60.82 9.70
N ASN A 105 21.36 60.34 8.49
CA ASN A 105 20.37 59.71 7.64
C ASN A 105 19.87 58.38 8.25
N VAL A 106 20.77 57.54 8.76
CA VAL A 106 20.41 56.31 9.47
C VAL A 106 19.65 56.61 10.77
N ALA A 107 20.12 57.59 11.55
CA ALA A 107 19.49 57.98 12.82
C ALA A 107 18.05 58.50 12.64
N SER A 108 17.81 59.27 11.58
CA SER A 108 16.49 59.83 11.25
C SER A 108 15.58 58.85 10.48
N SER A 109 16.15 57.78 9.93
CA SER A 109 15.39 56.77 9.20
C SER A 109 14.31 56.10 10.06
N ARG A 110 13.18 55.73 9.43
CA ARG A 110 12.18 54.83 10.04
C ARG A 110 12.54 53.35 9.91
N ALA A 111 13.73 53.03 9.39
CA ALA A 111 14.17 51.67 9.20
C ALA A 111 14.15 50.90 10.54
N ASN A 112 13.65 49.67 10.48
CA ASN A 112 13.63 48.75 11.61
C ASN A 112 15.08 48.32 11.91
N LYS A 113 15.45 48.31 13.20
CA LYS A 113 16.79 47.92 13.67
C LYS A 113 17.23 46.52 13.22
N ASN A 114 16.27 45.63 12.90
CA ASN A 114 16.53 44.27 12.45
C ASN A 114 16.67 44.14 10.92
N VAL A 115 16.49 45.21 10.15
CA VAL A 115 16.55 45.17 8.68
C VAL A 115 17.93 45.58 8.21
N ASN A 116 18.49 44.82 7.27
CA ASN A 116 19.71 45.22 6.55
C ASN A 116 19.35 46.42 5.67
N VAL A 117 20.02 47.54 5.86
CA VAL A 117 19.87 48.72 5.00
C VAL A 117 21.13 48.80 4.15
N ALA A 118 20.99 48.80 2.83
CA ALA A 118 22.14 49.00 1.96
C ALA A 118 22.70 50.42 2.18
N HIS A 119 24.01 50.50 2.34
CA HIS A 119 24.72 51.74 2.61
C HIS A 119 25.94 51.90 1.70
N PRO A 120 26.39 53.14 1.43
CA PRO A 120 27.48 53.42 0.48
C PRO A 120 28.80 52.71 0.76
N TYR A 121 28.97 52.24 2.00
CA TYR A 121 30.17 51.54 2.49
C TYR A 121 30.06 50.00 2.51
N MET A 122 29.02 49.38 1.94
CA MET A 122 28.92 47.91 1.82
C MET A 122 29.61 47.43 0.53
N SER A 123 30.22 46.24 0.55
CA SER A 123 30.74 45.59 -0.66
C SER A 123 29.61 45.02 -1.52
N GLU A 124 29.82 44.97 -2.84
CA GLU A 124 28.81 44.56 -3.83
C GLU A 124 28.30 43.12 -3.64
N GLU A 125 29.10 42.24 -3.04
CA GLU A 125 28.73 40.84 -2.73
C GLU A 125 27.62 40.70 -1.68
N PHE A 126 27.38 41.73 -0.84
CA PHE A 126 26.30 41.74 0.16
C PHE A 126 25.04 42.50 -0.29
N ASN A 127 25.02 43.03 -1.53
CA ASN A 127 23.87 43.77 -2.09
C ASN A 127 22.74 42.86 -2.63
N SER A 128 23.00 41.57 -2.86
CA SER A 128 21.98 40.64 -3.37
C SER A 128 20.91 40.36 -2.31
N GLY A 129 19.76 41.02 -2.43
CA GLY A 129 18.58 40.81 -1.58
C GLY A 129 18.39 41.83 -0.45
N VAL A 130 19.13 42.95 -0.45
CA VAL A 130 18.98 44.02 0.54
C VAL A 130 18.18 45.19 -0.04
N ALA A 131 17.18 45.67 0.69
CA ALA A 131 16.33 46.78 0.26
C ALA A 131 17.08 48.13 0.35
N THR A 132 17.02 48.92 -0.72
CA THR A 132 17.28 50.38 -0.70
C THR A 132 16.31 51.11 -1.62
N PRO A 133 16.01 52.42 -1.39
CA PRO A 133 16.75 53.31 -0.47
C PRO A 133 15.91 54.11 0.54
N LEU A 134 16.61 54.45 1.63
CA LEU A 134 16.42 55.68 2.40
C LEU A 134 16.24 56.86 1.43
N GLY A 135 15.05 57.46 1.40
CA GLY A 135 14.57 58.22 0.25
C GLY A 135 15.14 59.63 0.01
N ARG A 136 14.93 60.11 -1.23
CA ARG A 136 14.82 61.52 -1.67
C ARG A 136 14.28 61.56 -3.13
N PRO A 137 13.67 62.64 -3.68
CA PRO A 137 13.01 63.84 -3.13
C PRO A 137 11.47 63.85 -3.36
N LEU A 138 10.74 64.62 -2.54
CA LEU A 138 9.32 64.92 -2.76
C LEU A 138 9.17 65.97 -3.86
N ASN A 139 8.84 65.53 -5.08
CA ASN A 139 8.14 66.38 -6.04
C ASN A 139 6.64 66.24 -5.79
N CYS A 140 6.03 67.22 -5.13
CA CYS A 140 4.64 67.59 -5.36
C CYS A 140 4.42 69.04 -4.92
N ALA A 141 3.85 69.79 -5.85
CA ALA A 141 3.46 71.19 -5.76
C ALA A 141 2.34 71.40 -4.69
N PRO A 142 2.00 72.67 -4.37
CA PRO A 142 1.51 73.08 -3.06
C PRO A 142 0.05 72.69 -2.85
N GLY A 143 -0.26 72.09 -1.69
CA GLY A 143 -1.64 71.72 -1.37
C GLY A 143 -1.86 71.28 0.08
N SER A 144 -2.35 72.23 0.87
CA SER A 144 -3.05 72.07 2.16
C SER A 144 -2.26 71.50 3.34
N VAL A 145 -1.98 72.40 4.30
CA VAL A 145 -1.86 72.08 5.71
C VAL A 145 -3.07 71.21 6.09
N LYS A 146 -2.85 69.92 6.36
CA LYS A 146 -3.89 69.09 6.97
C LYS A 146 -3.97 69.47 8.44
N ASP A 147 -4.90 70.36 8.72
CA ASP A 147 -5.46 70.55 10.05
C ASP A 147 -5.78 69.17 10.65
N SER A 148 -5.30 68.91 11.85
CA SER A 148 -5.70 67.74 12.64
C SER A 148 -7.22 67.77 12.82
N VAL A 149 -7.93 66.96 12.03
CA VAL A 149 -9.39 66.88 12.06
C VAL A 149 -9.80 66.29 13.41
N LYS A 150 -10.53 67.07 14.22
CA LYS A 150 -11.11 66.57 15.47
C LYS A 150 -12.24 65.60 15.13
N HIS A 151 -12.33 64.47 15.82
CA HIS A 151 -13.39 63.50 15.59
C HIS A 151 -14.42 63.57 16.73
N CYS A 152 -15.68 63.32 16.41
CA CYS A 152 -16.75 63.27 17.40
C CYS A 152 -16.53 62.09 18.36
N GLY A 153 -16.58 62.33 19.68
CA GLY A 153 -16.39 61.26 20.67
C GLY A 153 -17.46 60.16 20.63
N THR A 154 -18.65 60.46 20.10
CA THR A 154 -19.81 59.55 20.14
C THR A 154 -19.97 58.71 18.87
N CYS A 155 -19.79 59.32 17.68
CA CYS A 155 -19.96 58.63 16.40
C CYS A 155 -18.68 58.57 15.55
N SER A 156 -17.57 59.11 16.06
CA SER A 156 -16.23 59.07 15.44
C SER A 156 -16.09 59.74 14.07
N SER A 157 -17.13 60.40 13.54
CA SER A 157 -17.04 61.17 12.30
C SER A 157 -16.20 62.45 12.49
N PRO A 158 -15.54 62.96 11.43
CA PRO A 158 -14.79 64.21 11.49
C PRO A 158 -15.68 65.42 11.82
N VAL A 159 -15.18 66.33 12.66
CA VAL A 159 -15.84 67.55 13.13
C VAL A 159 -14.87 68.73 12.98
N ALA A 160 -15.31 69.78 12.29
CA ALA A 160 -14.54 71.00 12.09
C ALA A 160 -15.44 72.25 12.25
N ARG A 161 -14.84 73.41 12.52
CA ARG A 161 -15.57 74.69 12.59
C ARG A 161 -16.23 74.96 11.23
N GLY A 162 -17.55 75.17 11.23
CA GLY A 162 -18.35 75.46 10.03
C GLY A 162 -19.01 74.26 9.36
N VAL A 163 -18.74 73.02 9.81
CA VAL A 163 -19.37 71.80 9.25
C VAL A 163 -20.58 71.40 10.11
N ARG A 164 -21.77 71.26 9.50
CA ARG A 164 -22.95 70.72 10.18
C ARG A 164 -22.70 69.24 10.52
N HIS A 165 -22.76 68.91 11.82
CA HIS A 165 -22.59 67.55 12.33
C HIS A 165 -23.90 67.07 12.95
N GLU A 166 -24.53 66.06 12.36
CA GLU A 166 -25.69 65.38 12.93
C GLU A 166 -25.22 64.09 13.61
N CYS A 167 -25.22 64.09 14.94
CA CYS A 167 -24.70 62.98 15.73
C CYS A 167 -25.74 61.87 15.87
N GLY A 168 -25.44 60.66 15.38
CA GLY A 168 -26.33 59.51 15.51
C GLY A 168 -25.72 58.20 14.99
N GLN A 169 -26.45 57.09 15.18
CA GLN A 169 -26.01 55.74 14.78
C GLN A 169 -25.81 55.62 13.26
N ALA A 170 -26.64 56.31 12.47
CA ALA A 170 -26.51 56.36 11.02
C ALA A 170 -25.21 57.07 10.55
N ALA A 171 -24.78 58.12 11.25
CA ALA A 171 -23.54 58.83 10.95
C ALA A 171 -22.29 57.97 11.26
N LYS A 172 -22.35 57.16 12.33
CA LYS A 172 -21.30 56.20 12.69
C LYS A 172 -21.12 55.11 11.63
N LEU A 173 -22.22 54.54 11.14
CA LEU A 173 -22.19 53.52 10.09
C LEU A 173 -21.65 54.06 8.75
N ARG A 174 -22.03 55.30 8.38
CA ARG A 174 -21.49 55.96 7.19
C ARG A 174 -19.97 56.20 7.31
N TYR A 175 -19.48 56.63 8.48
CA TYR A 175 -18.04 56.83 8.68
C TYR A 175 -17.24 55.52 8.59
N LEU A 176 -17.75 54.42 9.15
CA LEU A 176 -17.11 53.09 9.03
C LEU A 176 -16.96 52.66 7.57
N SER A 177 -17.93 52.99 6.69
CA SER A 177 -17.85 52.72 5.25
C SER A 177 -16.83 53.58 4.48
N THR A 178 -16.31 54.64 5.11
CA THR A 178 -15.29 55.53 4.53
C THR A 178 -13.87 55.20 4.99
N LEU A 179 -13.69 54.16 5.82
CA LEU A 179 -12.38 53.67 6.24
C LEU A 179 -11.63 53.03 5.07
N SER A 180 -10.29 53.06 5.13
CA SER A 180 -9.47 52.37 4.13
C SER A 180 -9.70 50.84 4.19
N PRO A 181 -9.55 50.10 3.06
CA PRO A 181 -9.71 48.65 3.04
C PRO A 181 -8.91 47.92 4.13
N SER A 182 -7.66 48.32 4.34
CA SER A 182 -6.81 47.76 5.39
C SER A 182 -7.32 48.06 6.80
N SER A 183 -7.86 49.25 7.05
CA SER A 183 -8.46 49.59 8.35
C SER A 183 -9.74 48.80 8.61
N MET A 184 -10.56 48.58 7.58
CA MET A 184 -11.76 47.73 7.67
C MET A 184 -11.40 46.27 7.96
N GLU A 185 -10.36 45.74 7.31
CA GLU A 185 -9.84 44.40 7.58
C GLU A 185 -9.36 44.26 9.02
N HIS A 186 -8.61 45.22 9.55
CA HIS A 186 -8.14 45.17 10.93
C HIS A 186 -9.31 45.17 11.95
N VAL A 187 -10.33 45.99 11.71
CA VAL A 187 -11.54 46.03 12.55
C VAL A 187 -12.31 44.72 12.46
N ALA A 188 -12.51 44.18 11.25
CA ALA A 188 -13.18 42.90 11.03
C ALA A 188 -12.43 41.74 11.70
N CYS A 189 -11.10 41.70 11.55
CA CYS A 189 -10.27 40.66 12.14
C CYS A 189 -10.30 40.69 13.68
N SER A 190 -10.28 41.89 14.28
CA SER A 190 -10.38 42.07 15.73
C SER A 190 -11.74 41.59 16.26
N PHE A 191 -12.83 41.95 15.58
CA PHE A 191 -14.18 41.56 15.96
C PHE A 191 -14.42 40.05 15.82
N LEU A 192 -13.90 39.45 14.73
CA LEU A 192 -13.97 38.01 14.52
C LEU A 192 -13.24 37.23 15.61
N ARG A 193 -12.03 37.66 16.00
CA ARG A 193 -11.29 37.04 17.12
C ARG A 193 -12.07 37.09 18.42
N GLU A 194 -12.69 38.22 18.72
CA GLU A 194 -13.49 38.37 19.95
C GLU A 194 -14.69 37.42 19.96
N LYS A 195 -15.43 37.33 18.86
CA LYS A 195 -16.58 36.42 18.72
C LYS A 195 -16.21 34.94 18.75
N LEU A 196 -15.11 34.57 18.09
CA LEU A 196 -14.63 33.18 18.06
C LEU A 196 -14.09 32.75 19.43
N ASN A 197 -13.32 33.60 20.10
CA ASN A 197 -12.84 33.34 21.45
C ASN A 197 -13.97 33.23 22.47
N ALA A 198 -15.07 33.98 22.29
CA ALA A 198 -16.25 33.86 23.14
C ALA A 198 -17.05 32.55 22.91
N ALA A 199 -16.99 31.99 21.69
CA ALA A 199 -17.63 30.72 21.35
C ALA A 199 -16.83 29.49 21.83
N ASP A 200 -15.50 29.57 21.81
CA ASP A 200 -14.57 28.51 22.23
C ASP A 200 -14.72 28.08 23.71
N VAL A 201 -15.27 28.94 24.57
CA VAL A 201 -15.49 28.63 25.99
C VAL A 201 -16.66 27.66 26.20
N SER A 202 -17.47 27.39 25.16
CA SER A 202 -18.76 26.69 25.29
C SER A 202 -18.91 25.35 24.56
N SER A 203 -17.91 24.89 23.79
CA SER A 203 -18.02 23.63 23.04
C SER A 203 -16.76 22.77 23.12
N SER A 204 -16.87 21.64 23.82
CA SER A 204 -15.89 20.57 23.76
C SER A 204 -15.97 19.84 22.40
N GLY A 205 -15.01 20.12 21.52
CA GLY A 205 -14.65 19.21 20.42
C GLY A 205 -15.06 19.61 19.00
N ASP A 206 -15.87 20.65 18.79
CA ASP A 206 -16.23 21.15 17.45
C ASP A 206 -15.64 22.54 17.19
N ALA A 207 -15.21 22.79 15.95
CA ALA A 207 -14.54 24.03 15.56
C ALA A 207 -15.41 25.27 15.81
N ALA A 208 -14.83 26.28 16.48
CA ALA A 208 -15.52 27.51 16.87
C ALA A 208 -16.18 28.20 15.66
N THR A 209 -17.50 28.39 15.77
CA THR A 209 -18.31 29.03 14.73
C THR A 209 -18.90 30.33 15.28
N ALA A 210 -18.67 31.44 14.58
CA ALA A 210 -19.15 32.77 14.95
C ALA A 210 -20.21 33.27 13.96
N SER A 211 -21.32 33.80 14.50
CA SER A 211 -22.41 34.37 13.71
C SER A 211 -22.32 35.90 13.61
N LEU A 212 -22.34 36.42 12.37
CA LEU A 212 -22.29 37.84 12.02
C LEU A 212 -23.65 38.30 11.49
N SER A 213 -24.25 39.28 12.16
CA SER A 213 -25.50 39.91 11.73
C SER A 213 -25.25 41.01 10.69
N SER A 214 -26.09 41.06 9.64
CA SER A 214 -26.07 42.14 8.64
C SER A 214 -26.88 43.35 9.10
N GLY A 215 -26.35 44.56 8.86
CA GLY A 215 -27.02 45.82 9.18
C GLY A 215 -28.23 46.15 8.30
N PHE A 216 -28.48 45.39 7.23
CA PHE A 216 -29.60 45.59 6.30
C PHE A 216 -30.76 44.60 6.50
N GLY A 217 -30.72 43.77 7.55
CA GLY A 217 -31.66 42.67 7.76
C GLY A 217 -31.38 41.48 6.84
N GLY A 218 -31.54 40.26 7.37
CA GLY A 218 -31.25 39.01 6.66
C GLY A 218 -30.71 37.91 7.60
N HIS A 219 -30.54 36.70 7.07
CA HIS A 219 -29.96 35.60 7.85
C HIS A 219 -28.49 35.90 8.22
N PRO A 220 -28.10 35.65 9.48
CA PRO A 220 -26.71 35.84 9.91
C PRO A 220 -25.72 35.00 9.10
N ILE A 221 -24.55 35.57 8.78
CA ILE A 221 -23.45 34.88 8.12
C ILE A 221 -22.68 34.09 9.18
N GLN A 222 -22.45 32.79 8.94
CA GLN A 222 -21.66 31.93 9.82
C GLN A 222 -20.21 31.90 9.35
N VAL A 223 -19.27 32.08 10.29
CA VAL A 223 -17.82 32.06 10.04
C VAL A 223 -17.19 31.02 10.96
N GLN A 224 -16.54 30.00 10.39
CA GLN A 224 -15.87 28.93 11.14
C GLN A 224 -14.35 29.15 11.11
N ALA A 225 -13.71 29.14 12.28
CA ALA A 225 -12.25 29.14 12.35
C ALA A 225 -11.71 27.72 12.12
N VAL A 226 -10.99 27.53 11.01
CA VAL A 226 -10.22 26.31 10.78
C VAL A 226 -8.78 26.60 11.20
N ASP A 227 -8.25 25.85 12.16
CA ASP A 227 -6.85 25.96 12.56
C ASP A 227 -5.95 25.78 11.33
N THR A 228 -5.14 26.80 11.03
CA THR A 228 -4.05 26.72 10.05
C THR A 228 -2.88 25.91 10.61
N SER A 229 -3.16 24.73 11.14
CA SER A 229 -2.26 23.62 10.84
C SER A 229 -2.42 23.42 9.34
N THR A 230 -1.34 23.56 8.57
CA THR A 230 -1.33 23.01 7.21
C THR A 230 -1.90 21.61 7.32
N SER A 231 -3.10 21.38 6.79
CA SER A 231 -3.66 20.05 6.66
C SER A 231 -2.64 19.28 5.83
N HIS A 232 -1.74 18.56 6.52
CA HIS A 232 -0.83 17.64 5.89
C HIS A 232 -1.75 16.58 5.29
N VAL A 233 -2.14 16.75 4.03
CA VAL A 233 -2.78 15.68 3.28
C VAL A 233 -1.81 14.52 3.43
N PRO A 234 -2.20 13.41 4.09
CA PRO A 234 -1.29 12.31 4.34
C PRO A 234 -0.71 11.88 3.00
N GLN A 235 0.61 11.98 2.87
CA GLN A 235 1.25 11.55 1.64
C GLN A 235 1.07 10.04 1.52
N MET A 236 0.44 9.59 0.43
CA MET A 236 0.34 8.17 0.13
C MET A 236 1.74 7.62 -0.14
N LEU A 237 2.11 6.61 0.64
CA LEU A 237 3.40 5.97 0.57
C LEU A 237 3.49 5.01 -0.62
N HIS A 238 4.71 4.68 -1.03
CA HIS A 238 4.98 3.64 -2.02
C HIS A 238 4.34 2.30 -1.66
N SER A 239 4.33 1.94 -0.37
CA SER A 239 3.68 0.73 0.15
C SER A 239 2.16 0.72 -0.10
N THR A 240 1.49 1.86 0.05
CA THR A 240 0.06 2.01 -0.25
C THR A 240 -0.22 1.84 -1.74
N MET A 241 0.62 2.44 -2.60
CA MET A 241 0.50 2.29 -4.05
C MET A 241 0.79 0.86 -4.51
N ARG A 242 1.76 0.18 -3.87
CA ARG A 242 2.04 -1.25 -4.08
C ARG A 242 0.81 -2.10 -3.72
N ALA A 243 0.21 -1.86 -2.55
CA ALA A 243 -1.01 -2.56 -2.13
C ALA A 243 -2.17 -2.33 -3.10
N MET A 244 -2.39 -1.10 -3.55
CA MET A 244 -3.41 -0.77 -4.56
C MET A 244 -3.17 -1.52 -5.87
N LYS A 245 -1.91 -1.57 -6.33
CA LYS A 245 -1.52 -2.30 -7.54
C LYS A 245 -1.86 -3.79 -7.44
N THR A 246 -1.46 -4.45 -6.36
CA THR A 246 -1.69 -5.89 -6.16
C THR A 246 -3.18 -6.21 -5.97
N ALA A 247 -3.89 -5.41 -5.15
CA ALA A 247 -5.31 -5.62 -4.87
C ALA A 247 -6.20 -5.48 -6.11
N LEU A 248 -5.88 -4.52 -6.98
CA LEU A 248 -6.67 -4.21 -8.17
C LEU A 248 -6.08 -4.79 -9.47
N ASN A 249 -5.02 -5.60 -9.37
CA ASN A 249 -4.30 -6.12 -10.54
C ASN A 249 -3.92 -5.02 -11.53
N LEU A 250 -3.37 -3.88 -11.10
CA LEU A 250 -2.99 -2.81 -12.03
C LEU A 250 -1.63 -3.09 -12.68
N SER A 251 -1.46 -2.70 -13.94
CA SER A 251 -0.14 -2.61 -14.57
C SER A 251 0.65 -1.44 -13.96
N THR A 252 1.98 -1.44 -14.11
CA THR A 252 2.81 -0.32 -13.62
C THR A 252 2.37 1.03 -14.22
N ASN A 253 2.00 1.03 -15.50
CA ASN A 253 1.49 2.24 -16.16
C ASN A 253 0.12 2.65 -15.60
N GLN A 254 -0.78 1.70 -15.34
CA GLN A 254 -2.08 1.99 -14.72
C GLN A 254 -1.91 2.51 -13.28
N THR A 255 -0.94 1.99 -12.51
CA THR A 255 -0.63 2.51 -11.17
C THR A 255 -0.08 3.94 -11.24
N ILE A 256 0.76 4.25 -12.23
CA ILE A 256 1.25 5.62 -12.46
C ILE A 256 0.12 6.56 -12.89
N GLN A 257 -0.79 6.11 -13.76
CA GLN A 257 -1.98 6.88 -14.15
C GLN A 257 -2.91 7.12 -12.96
N ALA A 258 -3.18 6.09 -12.15
CA ALA A 258 -3.94 6.24 -10.91
C ALA A 258 -3.26 7.26 -9.97
N ALA A 259 -1.93 7.22 -9.87
CA ALA A 259 -1.17 8.19 -9.10
C ALA A 259 -1.31 9.62 -9.65
N GLN A 260 -1.39 9.81 -10.97
CA GLN A 260 -1.63 11.11 -11.58
C GLN A 260 -3.02 11.64 -11.23
N VAL A 261 -4.06 10.81 -11.39
CA VAL A 261 -5.44 11.17 -11.03
C VAL A 261 -5.55 11.59 -9.56
N ILE A 262 -4.88 10.88 -8.65
CA ILE A 262 -4.86 11.24 -7.21
C ILE A 262 -4.15 12.58 -6.98
N ARG A 263 -3.03 12.86 -7.65
CA ARG A 263 -2.31 14.15 -7.53
C ARG A 263 -3.15 15.32 -8.06
N GLU A 264 -3.89 15.10 -9.15
CA GLU A 264 -4.79 16.09 -9.73
C GLU A 264 -6.00 16.36 -8.83
N ALA A 265 -6.67 15.30 -8.36
CA ALA A 265 -7.85 15.41 -7.49
C ALA A 265 -7.52 16.06 -6.14
N SER A 266 -6.33 15.81 -5.60
CA SER A 266 -5.86 16.41 -4.34
C SER A 266 -5.31 17.84 -4.50
N GLY A 267 -5.11 18.32 -5.73
CA GLY A 267 -4.45 19.60 -6.01
C GLY A 267 -2.99 19.68 -5.52
N ASN A 268 -2.41 18.57 -5.06
CA ASN A 268 -1.10 18.53 -4.41
C ASN A 268 -0.18 17.52 -5.08
N ARG A 269 0.87 18.01 -5.74
CA ARG A 269 1.91 17.15 -6.35
C ARG A 269 2.61 16.25 -5.33
N LYS A 270 2.62 16.60 -4.04
CA LYS A 270 3.20 15.78 -2.95
C LYS A 270 2.22 14.78 -2.35
N ALA A 271 0.98 14.67 -2.85
CA ALA A 271 -0.01 13.71 -2.36
C ALA A 271 0.48 12.24 -2.44
N ILE A 272 1.42 11.94 -3.33
CA ILE A 272 2.08 10.64 -3.43
C ILE A 272 3.59 10.84 -3.29
N GLN A 273 4.21 9.94 -2.55
CA GLN A 273 5.66 9.88 -2.35
C GLN A 273 6.41 10.00 -3.70
N PRO A 274 7.42 10.89 -3.81
CA PRO A 274 8.26 11.01 -5.01
C PRO A 274 8.96 9.69 -5.36
N GLY A 275 9.36 9.51 -6.61
CA GLY A 275 10.10 8.31 -7.04
C GLY A 275 9.26 7.04 -7.21
N LEU A 276 7.93 7.16 -7.35
CA LEU A 276 7.04 6.00 -7.48
C LEU A 276 7.39 5.13 -8.71
N LYS A 277 7.77 5.74 -9.83
CA LYS A 277 8.09 5.00 -11.06
C LYS A 277 9.32 4.12 -10.86
N GLU A 278 10.38 4.71 -10.30
CA GLU A 278 11.65 4.06 -9.99
C GLU A 278 11.41 2.93 -8.98
N PHE A 279 10.62 3.19 -7.93
CA PHE A 279 10.21 2.19 -6.95
C PHE A 279 9.45 1.02 -7.57
N LEU A 280 8.42 1.27 -8.41
CA LEU A 280 7.64 0.19 -9.03
C LEU A 280 8.49 -0.63 -10.00
N PHE A 281 9.47 -0.01 -10.67
CA PHE A 281 10.40 -0.71 -11.54
C PHE A 281 11.38 -1.57 -10.75
N SER A 282 12.02 -1.03 -9.70
CA SER A 282 12.94 -1.78 -8.85
C SER A 282 12.24 -2.92 -8.12
N GLU A 283 11.03 -2.66 -7.61
CA GLU A 283 10.21 -3.68 -6.94
C GLU A 283 9.87 -4.81 -7.89
N GLY A 284 9.42 -4.50 -9.11
CA GLY A 284 9.02 -5.48 -10.11
C GLY A 284 10.15 -6.35 -10.66
N GLN A 285 11.39 -6.17 -10.18
CA GLN A 285 12.58 -6.95 -10.50
C GLN A 285 13.26 -7.53 -9.23
N SER A 286 12.67 -7.36 -8.04
CA SER A 286 13.29 -7.72 -6.77
C SER A 286 13.68 -9.20 -6.68
N VAL A 287 12.94 -10.07 -7.36
CA VAL A 287 13.16 -11.52 -7.36
C VAL A 287 13.83 -12.03 -8.64
N ALA A 288 14.25 -11.16 -9.56
CA ALA A 288 14.71 -11.56 -10.89
C ALA A 288 15.85 -12.59 -10.85
N HIS A 289 16.77 -12.46 -9.89
CA HIS A 289 17.93 -13.34 -9.72
C HIS A 289 17.58 -14.77 -9.31
N PHE A 290 16.36 -15.03 -8.81
CA PHE A 290 15.89 -16.38 -8.47
C PHE A 290 15.35 -17.16 -9.66
N PHE A 291 15.05 -16.50 -10.79
CA PHE A 291 14.33 -17.13 -11.91
C PHE A 291 15.17 -17.19 -13.18
N ALA A 292 15.05 -18.30 -13.90
CA ALA A 292 15.63 -18.49 -15.22
C ALA A 292 14.57 -18.94 -16.23
N VAL A 293 14.95 -18.92 -17.50
CA VAL A 293 14.15 -19.44 -18.61
C VAL A 293 15.00 -20.34 -19.48
N GLU A 294 14.50 -21.53 -19.77
CA GLU A 294 15.18 -22.51 -20.64
C GLU A 294 14.21 -23.11 -21.66
N GLN A 295 14.76 -23.60 -22.77
CA GLN A 295 13.99 -24.42 -23.72
C GLN A 295 14.03 -25.87 -23.26
N LEU A 296 12.86 -26.42 -22.94
CA LEU A 296 12.72 -27.80 -22.51
C LEU A 296 11.86 -28.60 -23.49
N GLN A 297 12.13 -29.90 -23.57
CA GLN A 297 11.38 -30.84 -24.38
C GLN A 297 10.22 -31.44 -23.58
N PHE A 298 9.01 -31.28 -24.12
CA PHE A 298 7.78 -31.83 -23.56
C PHE A 298 7.11 -32.78 -24.55
N ILE A 299 6.26 -33.65 -24.03
CA ILE A 299 5.50 -34.61 -24.81
C ILE A 299 4.12 -34.03 -25.13
N CYS A 300 3.74 -34.09 -26.40
CA CYS A 300 2.41 -33.77 -26.88
C CYS A 300 1.77 -34.98 -27.58
N LYS A 301 0.56 -35.34 -27.13
CA LYS A 301 -0.26 -36.37 -27.79
C LYS A 301 -1.18 -35.69 -28.81
N GLN A 302 -0.98 -36.03 -30.08
CA GLN A 302 -1.82 -35.56 -31.17
C GLN A 302 -3.19 -36.28 -31.18
N PRO A 303 -4.21 -35.71 -31.84
CA PRO A 303 -5.51 -36.37 -32.01
C PRO A 303 -5.43 -37.74 -32.69
N SER A 304 -4.41 -37.96 -33.53
CA SER A 304 -4.09 -39.24 -34.18
C SER A 304 -3.63 -40.34 -33.21
N GLY A 305 -3.41 -40.02 -31.94
CA GLY A 305 -2.80 -40.90 -30.95
C GLY A 305 -1.27 -40.92 -30.98
N GLN A 306 -0.64 -40.27 -31.97
CA GLN A 306 0.81 -40.16 -32.06
C GLN A 306 1.36 -39.26 -30.95
N VAL A 307 2.46 -39.70 -30.36
CA VAL A 307 3.21 -38.97 -29.33
C VAL A 307 4.39 -38.27 -30.02
N ILE A 308 4.47 -36.95 -29.90
CA ILE A 308 5.57 -36.14 -30.43
C ILE A 308 6.26 -35.35 -29.32
N SER A 309 7.54 -35.03 -29.51
CA SER A 309 8.26 -34.08 -28.67
C SER A 309 8.04 -32.65 -29.18
N ILE A 310 7.82 -31.71 -28.29
CA ILE A 310 7.67 -30.28 -28.55
C ILE A 310 8.63 -29.49 -27.67
N ASP A 311 9.32 -28.50 -28.26
CA ASP A 311 10.14 -27.57 -27.50
C ASP A 311 9.27 -26.41 -26.98
N ARG A 312 9.42 -26.06 -25.70
CA ARG A 312 8.74 -24.92 -25.06
C ARG A 312 9.67 -24.21 -24.09
N SER A 313 9.57 -22.89 -24.03
CA SER A 313 10.21 -22.10 -22.98
C SER A 313 9.53 -22.38 -21.65
N ALA A 314 10.28 -22.88 -20.68
CA ALA A 314 9.85 -23.01 -19.29
C ALA A 314 10.57 -21.95 -18.45
N VAL A 315 9.82 -21.25 -17.61
CA VAL A 315 10.38 -20.36 -16.58
C VAL A 315 10.31 -21.09 -15.26
N PHE A 316 11.38 -21.06 -14.47
CA PHE A 316 11.43 -21.73 -13.18
C PHE A 316 12.33 -21.00 -12.18
N CYS A 317 12.11 -21.27 -10.89
CA CYS A 317 12.92 -20.78 -9.78
C CYS A 317 14.15 -21.67 -9.60
N CYS A 318 15.34 -21.13 -9.81
CA CYS A 318 16.61 -21.86 -9.77
C CYS A 318 16.99 -22.31 -8.34
N ASN A 319 16.62 -21.50 -7.33
CA ASN A 319 16.88 -21.81 -5.92
C ASN A 319 15.63 -21.53 -5.08
N VAL A 320 14.81 -22.56 -4.91
CA VAL A 320 13.54 -22.44 -4.18
C VAL A 320 13.77 -22.14 -2.70
N SER A 321 14.78 -22.75 -2.07
CA SER A 321 15.07 -22.57 -0.64
C SER A 321 15.48 -21.13 -0.33
N GLU A 322 16.40 -20.54 -1.10
CA GLU A 322 16.79 -19.15 -0.92
C GLU A 322 15.64 -18.18 -1.23
N PHE A 323 14.83 -18.48 -2.25
CA PHE A 323 13.64 -17.69 -2.56
C PHE A 323 12.63 -17.70 -1.39
N LEU A 324 12.39 -18.87 -0.78
CA LEU A 324 11.51 -19.00 0.37
C LEU A 324 12.09 -18.29 1.60
N ALA A 325 13.38 -18.41 1.89
CA ALA A 325 14.04 -17.68 2.97
C ALA A 325 13.92 -16.16 2.78
N TYR A 326 14.10 -15.68 1.54
CA TYR A 326 13.88 -14.27 1.18
C TYR A 326 12.44 -13.84 1.44
N VAL A 327 11.45 -14.61 1.01
CA VAL A 327 10.02 -14.34 1.27
C VAL A 327 9.71 -14.31 2.77
N CYS A 328 10.18 -15.30 3.54
CA CYS A 328 9.95 -15.37 4.99
C CYS A 328 10.57 -14.16 5.70
N SER A 329 11.79 -13.76 5.32
CA SER A 329 12.45 -12.58 5.88
C SER A 329 11.65 -11.29 5.65
N LEU A 330 11.08 -11.10 4.45
CA LEU A 330 10.27 -9.93 4.11
C LEU A 330 8.90 -9.92 4.77
N ARG A 331 8.35 -11.11 5.04
CA ARG A 331 7.08 -11.28 5.79
C ARG A 331 7.28 -11.24 7.31
N GLY A 332 8.52 -11.22 7.79
CA GLY A 332 8.84 -11.25 9.23
C GLY A 332 8.47 -12.58 9.89
N MET A 333 8.52 -13.68 9.14
CA MET A 333 8.19 -15.04 9.61
C MET A 333 9.47 -15.78 10.01
N ALA A 334 9.43 -16.49 11.14
CA ALA A 334 10.52 -17.37 11.55
C ALA A 334 10.58 -18.63 10.66
N GLU A 335 11.79 -19.17 10.43
CA GLU A 335 12.02 -20.34 9.55
C GLU A 335 11.26 -21.61 9.97
N MET A 336 10.80 -21.72 11.22
CA MET A 336 10.17 -22.93 11.76
C MET A 336 8.65 -22.81 11.99
N GLU A 337 8.06 -21.65 11.71
CA GLU A 337 6.65 -21.34 12.00
C GLU A 337 5.79 -21.23 10.73
N HIS A 338 6.18 -21.91 9.65
CA HIS A 338 5.42 -21.86 8.41
C HIS A 338 5.13 -23.23 7.80
N HIS A 339 3.92 -23.35 7.24
CA HIS A 339 3.49 -24.46 6.41
C HIS A 339 3.61 -24.09 4.93
N LEU A 340 4.32 -24.94 4.17
CA LEU A 340 4.44 -24.81 2.73
C LEU A 340 3.42 -25.71 2.03
N LYS A 341 2.69 -25.12 1.09
CA LYS A 341 1.76 -25.86 0.23
C LYS A 341 2.17 -25.65 -1.22
N LEU A 342 2.57 -26.75 -1.87
CA LEU A 342 2.96 -26.81 -3.26
C LEU A 342 1.72 -27.09 -4.10
N GLY A 343 1.38 -26.19 -5.01
CA GLY A 343 0.30 -26.35 -5.96
C GLY A 343 0.81 -26.75 -7.33
N ILE A 344 0.17 -27.70 -8.00
CA ILE A 344 0.42 -27.98 -9.41
C ILE A 344 -0.94 -28.03 -10.11
N ASP A 345 -1.05 -27.35 -11.25
CA ASP A 345 -2.28 -27.34 -12.06
C ASP A 345 -1.98 -27.01 -13.53
N GLY A 346 -2.72 -27.64 -14.44
CA GLY A 346 -2.65 -27.50 -15.90
C GLY A 346 -3.76 -26.63 -16.49
N GLY A 347 -4.45 -25.84 -15.66
CA GLY A 347 -5.52 -24.94 -16.09
C GLY A 347 -5.08 -23.80 -17.02
N GLY A 348 -6.04 -23.17 -17.70
CA GLY A 348 -5.79 -21.92 -18.45
C GLY A 348 -4.72 -22.00 -19.55
N ASN A 349 -4.56 -23.17 -20.19
CA ASN A 349 -3.56 -23.43 -21.24
C ASN A 349 -2.09 -23.30 -20.81
N SER A 350 -1.80 -23.63 -19.55
CA SER A 350 -0.43 -23.61 -19.03
C SER A 350 -0.30 -24.60 -17.87
N LEU A 351 0.82 -25.30 -17.80
CA LEU A 351 1.19 -26.07 -16.62
C LEU A 351 1.98 -25.17 -15.67
N LYS A 352 1.50 -25.04 -14.43
CA LYS A 352 2.12 -24.20 -13.39
C LYS A 352 2.46 -25.02 -12.15
N ILE A 353 3.59 -24.69 -11.53
CA ILE A 353 3.95 -25.09 -10.18
C ILE A 353 3.97 -23.83 -9.34
N CYS A 354 3.20 -23.82 -8.26
CA CYS A 354 2.99 -22.69 -7.39
C CYS A 354 3.32 -23.06 -5.96
N ILE A 355 3.65 -22.07 -5.12
CA ILE A 355 3.85 -22.30 -3.69
C ILE A 355 3.16 -21.21 -2.88
N SER A 356 2.56 -21.61 -1.77
CA SER A 356 2.06 -20.68 -0.75
C SER A 356 2.74 -20.95 0.58
N VAL A 357 3.14 -19.86 1.24
CA VAL A 357 3.71 -19.86 2.60
C VAL A 357 2.63 -19.38 3.55
N THR A 358 2.15 -20.27 4.41
CA THR A 358 1.12 -19.99 5.42
C THR A 358 1.69 -20.16 6.82
N ASP A 359 1.09 -19.50 7.81
CA ASP A 359 1.47 -19.67 9.21
C ASP A 359 1.16 -21.12 9.68
N SER A 360 2.07 -21.73 10.45
CA SER A 360 1.94 -23.11 10.95
C SER A 360 0.75 -23.29 11.87
N ASP A 361 0.43 -22.25 12.64
CA ASP A 361 -0.75 -22.20 13.48
C ASP A 361 -1.91 -21.69 12.63
N GLY A 362 -2.77 -22.60 12.17
CA GLY A 362 -4.10 -22.27 11.64
C GLY A 362 -5.00 -21.53 12.65
N LEU A 363 -4.45 -21.04 13.77
CA LEU A 363 -5.02 -19.96 14.53
C LEU A 363 -5.13 -18.76 13.59
N PRO A 364 -6.34 -18.27 13.28
CA PRO A 364 -6.42 -16.92 12.75
C PRO A 364 -5.63 -16.05 13.72
N ALA A 365 -4.77 -15.16 13.19
CA ALA A 365 -4.25 -14.05 13.94
C ALA A 365 -5.37 -13.61 14.89
N GLN A 366 -5.13 -13.76 16.20
CA GLN A 366 -6.16 -13.64 17.21
C GLN A 366 -7.07 -12.48 16.85
N ALA A 367 -8.38 -12.64 17.06
CA ALA A 367 -9.30 -11.53 17.10
C ALA A 367 -8.95 -10.61 18.29
N SER A 368 -7.74 -10.06 18.30
CA SER A 368 -7.27 -9.01 19.16
C SER A 368 -7.71 -7.70 18.50
N MET A 369 -8.89 -7.28 18.92
CA MET A 369 -9.45 -5.94 18.76
C MET A 369 -9.88 -5.54 17.33
N PRO A 370 -10.99 -4.80 17.18
CA PRO A 370 -11.39 -4.22 15.90
C PRO A 370 -10.42 -3.07 15.54
N GLY A 371 -9.27 -3.43 14.95
CA GLY A 371 -8.34 -2.54 14.27
C GLY A 371 -8.54 -2.58 12.74
N PRO A 372 -8.00 -1.60 11.99
CA PRO A 372 -8.43 -1.30 10.62
C PRO A 372 -8.03 -2.40 9.63
N SER A 373 -9.05 -3.11 9.14
CA SER A 373 -9.09 -4.00 7.96
C SER A 373 -8.05 -5.13 7.90
N ASN A 374 -8.53 -6.38 8.01
CA ASN A 374 -7.82 -7.59 7.66
C ASN A 374 -7.00 -7.42 6.36
N ARG A 375 -5.68 -7.32 6.50
CA ARG A 375 -4.72 -7.56 5.41
C ARG A 375 -5.00 -8.96 4.88
N PHE A 376 -4.95 -9.14 3.56
CA PHE A 376 -5.26 -10.40 2.86
C PHE A 376 -4.74 -11.63 3.61
N LEU A 377 -5.56 -12.68 3.73
CA LEU A 377 -5.14 -13.96 4.31
C LEU A 377 -3.86 -14.45 3.63
N ASN A 378 -2.89 -14.93 4.43
CA ASN A 378 -1.61 -15.48 3.93
C ASN A 378 -1.78 -16.68 2.96
N SER A 379 -3.00 -17.23 2.85
CA SER A 379 -3.39 -18.34 1.97
C SER A 379 -4.12 -17.92 0.68
N GLY A 380 -4.36 -16.63 0.45
CA GLY A 380 -5.06 -16.12 -0.73
C GLY A 380 -4.20 -16.13 -2.00
N VAL A 381 -4.84 -16.06 -3.18
CA VAL A 381 -4.16 -16.07 -4.49
C VAL A 381 -3.12 -14.94 -4.62
N LYS A 382 -3.37 -13.81 -3.95
CA LYS A 382 -2.47 -12.64 -3.87
C LYS A 382 -1.18 -12.85 -3.07
N LYS A 383 -1.02 -14.02 -2.46
CA LYS A 383 0.16 -14.41 -1.67
C LYS A 383 0.78 -15.72 -2.14
N LEU A 384 0.29 -16.24 -3.28
CA LEU A 384 0.81 -17.41 -3.96
C LEU A 384 1.86 -17.00 -4.99
N PHE A 385 2.95 -17.76 -5.05
CA PHE A 385 4.05 -17.55 -5.97
C PHE A 385 4.05 -18.61 -7.05
N VAL A 386 4.42 -18.22 -8.28
CA VAL A 386 4.64 -19.15 -9.39
C VAL A 386 6.11 -19.55 -9.39
N LEU A 387 6.40 -20.79 -9.00
CA LEU A 387 7.77 -21.34 -9.01
C LEU A 387 8.19 -21.79 -10.40
N ALA A 388 7.28 -22.38 -11.17
CA ALA A 388 7.54 -22.67 -12.58
C ALA A 388 6.27 -22.61 -13.43
N ILE A 389 6.47 -22.34 -14.71
CA ILE A 389 5.40 -22.24 -15.70
C ILE A 389 5.90 -22.63 -17.09
N VAL A 390 5.03 -23.33 -17.83
CA VAL A 390 5.15 -23.54 -19.27
C VAL A 390 3.76 -23.46 -19.92
N GLU A 391 3.63 -22.72 -21.03
CA GLU A 391 2.37 -22.61 -21.78
C GLU A 391 2.18 -23.78 -22.76
N ASP A 392 0.91 -24.12 -23.03
CA ASP A 392 0.49 -25.09 -24.05
C ASP A 392 1.11 -26.49 -23.86
N VAL A 393 1.22 -26.92 -22.59
CA VAL A 393 1.70 -28.25 -22.21
C VAL A 393 0.62 -28.94 -21.37
N LYS A 394 0.28 -30.17 -21.75
CA LYS A 394 -0.72 -30.97 -21.03
C LYS A 394 -0.09 -31.69 -19.84
N GLU A 395 -0.93 -31.93 -18.82
CA GLU A 395 -0.59 -32.76 -17.67
C GLU A 395 -0.43 -34.23 -18.06
N CYS A 396 0.81 -34.71 -18.05
CA CYS A 396 1.14 -36.12 -18.05
C CYS A 396 2.39 -36.34 -17.19
N TYR A 397 2.67 -37.60 -16.84
CA TYR A 397 3.76 -37.95 -15.94
C TYR A 397 5.09 -37.35 -16.41
N GLU A 398 5.40 -37.50 -17.70
CA GLU A 398 6.64 -37.06 -18.31
C GLU A 398 6.77 -35.53 -18.29
N ASN A 399 5.70 -34.80 -18.62
CA ASN A 399 5.73 -33.33 -18.65
C ASN A 399 5.87 -32.73 -17.25
N VAL A 400 5.13 -33.29 -16.27
CA VAL A 400 5.23 -32.86 -14.87
C VAL A 400 6.61 -33.20 -14.32
N LYS A 401 7.17 -34.37 -14.66
CA LYS A 401 8.54 -34.75 -14.31
C LYS A 401 9.56 -33.79 -14.90
N THR A 402 9.47 -33.46 -16.19
CA THR A 402 10.37 -32.50 -16.84
C THR A 402 10.37 -31.17 -16.11
N LEU A 403 9.19 -30.64 -15.79
CA LEU A 403 9.08 -29.35 -15.12
C LEU A 403 9.57 -29.41 -13.65
N LEU A 404 9.20 -30.44 -12.89
CA LEU A 404 9.68 -30.61 -11.50
C LEU A 404 11.20 -30.81 -11.43
N SER A 405 11.81 -31.43 -12.45
CA SER A 405 13.25 -31.68 -12.48
C SER A 405 14.08 -30.38 -12.64
N THR A 406 13.44 -29.25 -12.94
CA THR A 406 14.11 -27.93 -13.03
C THR A 406 14.38 -27.30 -11.66
N MET A 407 13.80 -27.85 -10.58
CA MET A 407 13.84 -27.27 -9.24
C MET A 407 14.09 -28.34 -8.18
N ASP A 408 14.80 -27.97 -7.11
CA ASP A 408 14.96 -28.85 -5.96
C ASP A 408 13.82 -28.63 -4.95
N ILE A 409 12.84 -29.54 -4.97
CA ILE A 409 11.74 -29.60 -4.00
C ILE A 409 12.03 -30.55 -2.83
N SER A 410 13.18 -31.24 -2.82
CA SER A 410 13.54 -32.19 -1.77
C SER A 410 14.13 -31.53 -0.54
N SER A 411 14.53 -30.25 -0.66
CA SER A 411 15.19 -29.46 0.37
C SER A 411 14.23 -28.86 1.42
N PHE A 412 12.91 -29.01 1.27
CA PHE A 412 11.92 -28.49 2.22
C PHE A 412 10.71 -29.41 2.34
N LEU A 413 9.99 -29.28 3.47
CA LEU A 413 8.77 -30.04 3.74
C LEU A 413 7.54 -29.27 3.23
N PHE A 414 6.63 -29.96 2.56
CA PHE A 414 5.42 -29.36 2.01
C PHE A 414 4.26 -30.37 1.94
N THR A 415 3.05 -29.84 1.76
CA THR A 415 1.90 -30.63 1.27
C THR A 415 1.59 -30.28 -0.19
N LEU A 416 1.16 -31.27 -0.96
CA LEU A 416 0.77 -31.10 -2.35
C LEU A 416 -0.74 -30.82 -2.45
N ALA A 417 -1.09 -29.68 -3.05
CA ALA A 417 -2.45 -29.30 -3.37
C ALA A 417 -2.69 -29.39 -4.87
N CYS A 418 -3.44 -30.41 -5.30
CA CYS A 418 -3.81 -30.62 -6.69
C CYS A 418 -5.10 -31.43 -6.79
N ASP A 419 -5.68 -31.49 -7.99
CA ASP A 419 -6.84 -32.34 -8.22
C ASP A 419 -6.48 -33.84 -8.17
N PHE A 420 -7.51 -34.69 -8.11
CA PHE A 420 -7.31 -36.15 -8.05
C PHE A 420 -6.58 -36.71 -9.29
N LYS A 421 -6.75 -36.13 -10.47
CA LYS A 421 -6.15 -36.65 -11.70
C LYS A 421 -4.65 -36.42 -11.67
N LEU A 422 -4.24 -35.20 -11.36
CA LEU A 422 -2.86 -34.80 -11.25
C LEU A 422 -2.16 -35.46 -10.07
N ALA A 423 -2.86 -35.67 -8.94
CA ALA A 423 -2.34 -36.46 -7.83
C ALA A 423 -1.96 -37.88 -8.26
N ASN A 424 -2.83 -38.58 -9.01
CA ASN A 424 -2.50 -39.91 -9.54
C ASN A 424 -1.32 -39.85 -10.51
N ILE A 425 -1.25 -38.83 -11.39
CA ILE A 425 -0.12 -38.62 -12.29
C ILE A 425 1.18 -38.46 -11.50
N ILE A 426 1.23 -37.54 -10.55
CA ILE A 426 2.42 -37.24 -9.73
C ILE A 426 2.87 -38.46 -8.94
N CYS A 427 1.93 -39.23 -8.40
CA CYS A 427 2.21 -40.44 -7.65
C CYS A 427 2.44 -41.67 -8.54
N GLY A 428 2.39 -41.56 -9.87
CA GLY A 428 2.68 -42.66 -10.79
C GLY A 428 1.62 -43.77 -10.83
N ILE A 429 0.36 -43.41 -10.55
CA ILE A 429 -0.79 -44.30 -10.49
C ILE A 429 -1.69 -44.05 -11.71
N GLN A 430 -2.30 -45.10 -12.28
CA GLN A 430 -3.21 -44.93 -13.41
C GLN A 430 -4.48 -44.13 -13.05
N SER A 431 -5.23 -43.76 -14.09
CA SER A 431 -6.44 -42.93 -13.98
C SER A 431 -7.51 -43.51 -13.05
N HIS A 432 -8.48 -42.66 -12.69
CA HIS A 432 -9.65 -43.01 -11.86
C HIS A 432 -10.60 -44.05 -12.48
N ALA A 433 -10.41 -44.40 -13.75
CA ALA A 433 -11.13 -45.49 -14.42
C ALA A 433 -10.46 -46.86 -14.25
N SER A 434 -9.28 -46.93 -13.63
CA SER A 434 -8.55 -48.18 -13.39
C SER A 434 -9.18 -49.03 -12.28
N THR A 435 -8.72 -50.29 -12.15
CA THR A 435 -9.22 -51.24 -11.14
C THR A 435 -8.97 -50.77 -9.71
N HIS A 436 -7.78 -50.21 -9.45
CA HIS A 436 -7.37 -49.69 -8.15
C HIS A 436 -7.15 -48.17 -8.25
N PRO A 437 -8.22 -47.36 -8.34
CA PRO A 437 -8.12 -45.94 -8.69
C PRO A 437 -7.81 -45.03 -7.50
N CYS A 438 -7.90 -45.53 -6.26
CA CYS A 438 -7.66 -44.72 -5.07
C CYS A 438 -6.18 -44.36 -4.93
N LEU A 439 -5.90 -43.08 -4.70
CA LEU A 439 -4.56 -42.57 -4.41
C LEU A 439 -3.99 -43.12 -3.09
N TYR A 440 -4.85 -43.25 -2.08
CA TYR A 440 -4.43 -43.45 -0.69
C TYR A 440 -4.34 -44.91 -0.28
N CYS A 441 -5.02 -45.81 -0.99
CA CYS A 441 -5.01 -47.24 -0.70
C CYS A 441 -5.06 -48.09 -1.97
N GLU A 442 -4.86 -49.39 -1.81
CA GLU A 442 -4.97 -50.37 -2.90
C GLU A 442 -6.41 -50.87 -3.11
N GLY A 443 -7.40 -50.14 -2.60
CA GLY A 443 -8.82 -50.48 -2.69
C GLY A 443 -9.35 -50.46 -4.13
N LYS A 444 -10.41 -51.21 -4.36
CA LYS A 444 -11.15 -51.27 -5.63
C LYS A 444 -12.65 -51.26 -5.39
N SER A 445 -13.42 -50.79 -6.37
CA SER A 445 -14.88 -50.93 -6.38
C SER A 445 -15.27 -52.41 -6.22
N PRO A 446 -16.26 -52.77 -5.37
CA PRO A 446 -17.25 -51.90 -4.70
C PRO A 446 -16.82 -51.33 -3.33
N TRP A 447 -15.53 -51.36 -2.97
CA TRP A 447 -14.96 -50.77 -1.74
C TRP A 447 -15.45 -51.43 -0.45
N THR A 448 -15.76 -52.73 -0.50
CA THR A 448 -16.30 -53.50 0.64
C THR A 448 -15.23 -54.05 1.56
N THR A 449 -14.00 -54.24 1.05
CA THR A 449 -12.88 -54.79 1.79
C THR A 449 -11.89 -53.71 2.16
N PRO A 450 -11.44 -53.61 3.43
CA PRO A 450 -10.31 -52.78 3.80
C PRO A 450 -9.09 -53.13 2.95
N ALA A 451 -8.39 -52.11 2.47
CA ALA A 451 -7.20 -52.25 1.64
C ALA A 451 -6.01 -51.57 2.32
N PRO A 452 -4.78 -52.05 2.09
CA PRO A 452 -3.59 -51.43 2.65
C PRO A 452 -3.42 -49.99 2.13
N SER A 453 -2.92 -49.13 3.00
CA SER A 453 -2.54 -47.75 2.66
C SER A 453 -1.34 -47.74 1.71
N ARG A 454 -1.33 -46.79 0.77
CA ARG A 454 -0.18 -46.57 -0.11
C ARG A 454 0.84 -45.68 0.59
N THR A 455 2.09 -46.14 0.58
CA THR A 455 3.29 -45.35 0.90
C THR A 455 4.10 -45.07 -0.36
N LEU A 456 5.00 -44.08 -0.31
CA LEU A 456 5.97 -43.86 -1.39
C LEU A 456 6.72 -45.15 -1.76
N GLY A 457 7.16 -45.92 -0.77
CA GLY A 457 7.88 -47.18 -0.96
C GLY A 457 7.02 -48.27 -1.61
N SER A 458 5.76 -48.40 -1.17
CA SER A 458 4.83 -49.37 -1.78
C SER A 458 4.62 -49.10 -3.27
N VAL A 459 4.49 -47.83 -3.65
CA VAL A 459 4.29 -47.44 -5.06
C VAL A 459 5.57 -47.64 -5.86
N ARG A 460 6.74 -47.24 -5.33
CA ARG A 460 8.05 -47.49 -5.96
C ARG A 460 8.26 -48.97 -6.25
N ARG A 461 7.99 -49.83 -5.26
CA ARG A 461 8.11 -51.29 -5.38
C ARG A 461 7.17 -51.83 -6.45
N LEU A 462 5.87 -51.53 -6.37
CA LEU A 462 4.88 -52.03 -7.32
C LEU A 462 5.11 -51.53 -8.75
N ALA A 463 5.54 -50.28 -8.90
CA ALA A 463 5.93 -49.73 -10.21
C ALA A 463 7.15 -50.45 -10.78
N ASN A 464 8.16 -50.76 -9.96
CA ASN A 464 9.32 -51.55 -10.39
C ASN A 464 8.91 -52.96 -10.83
N GLU A 465 8.11 -53.66 -10.02
CA GLU A 465 7.56 -54.98 -10.36
C GLU A 465 6.77 -54.96 -11.68
N PHE A 466 5.97 -53.92 -11.91
CA PHE A 466 5.26 -53.72 -13.18
C PHE A 466 6.20 -53.56 -14.38
N GLN A 467 7.28 -52.78 -14.23
CA GLN A 467 8.27 -52.60 -15.28
C GLN A 467 9.05 -53.90 -15.56
N LEU A 468 9.44 -54.64 -14.51
CA LEU A 468 10.08 -55.96 -14.64
C LEU A 468 9.15 -56.99 -15.31
N ALA A 469 7.84 -56.87 -15.12
CA ALA A 469 6.83 -57.69 -15.80
C ALA A 469 6.53 -57.24 -17.25
N GLY A 470 7.31 -56.31 -17.81
CA GLY A 470 7.22 -55.88 -19.21
C GLY A 470 6.35 -54.64 -19.45
N GLY A 471 5.81 -54.00 -18.41
CA GLY A 471 5.18 -52.67 -18.54
C GLY A 471 3.88 -52.62 -19.37
N HIS A 472 3.21 -53.75 -19.57
CA HIS A 472 1.98 -53.82 -20.37
C HIS A 472 0.78 -53.21 -19.64
N GLN A 473 0.27 -52.05 -20.10
CA GLN A 473 -0.71 -51.22 -19.39
C GLN A 473 -1.97 -51.97 -18.86
N PRO A 474 -2.62 -52.88 -19.62
CA PRO A 474 -3.73 -53.69 -19.10
C PRO A 474 -3.39 -54.61 -17.91
N ALA A 475 -2.12 -55.00 -17.77
CA ALA A 475 -1.65 -55.83 -16.67
C ALA A 475 -1.38 -55.04 -15.38
N ALA A 476 -1.37 -53.70 -15.43
CA ALA A 476 -1.10 -52.83 -14.28
C ALA A 476 -2.06 -53.08 -13.09
N LYS A 477 -3.26 -53.62 -13.35
CA LYS A 477 -4.21 -54.03 -12.29
C LYS A 477 -3.62 -55.05 -11.31
N HIS A 478 -2.65 -55.86 -11.73
CA HIS A 478 -1.98 -56.83 -10.88
C HIS A 478 -0.91 -56.21 -9.97
N PHE A 479 -0.60 -54.94 -10.19
CA PHE A 479 0.39 -54.14 -9.45
C PHE A 479 -0.27 -52.91 -8.81
N ALA A 480 -1.52 -53.05 -8.36
CA ALA A 480 -2.38 -51.98 -7.82
C ALA A 480 -2.42 -50.70 -8.68
N ASN A 481 -2.29 -50.86 -10.01
CA ASN A 481 -2.25 -49.78 -10.98
C ASN A 481 -1.11 -48.76 -10.77
N CYS A 482 -0.06 -49.13 -10.03
CA CYS A 482 1.19 -48.39 -9.94
C CYS A 482 2.02 -48.66 -11.19
N VAL A 483 2.31 -47.64 -11.99
CA VAL A 483 2.97 -47.78 -13.30
C VAL A 483 4.27 -46.98 -13.40
N GLN A 484 4.45 -45.98 -12.54
CA GLN A 484 5.63 -45.13 -12.49
C GLN A 484 6.02 -44.88 -11.03
N SER A 485 7.29 -44.53 -10.79
CA SER A 485 7.72 -44.09 -9.47
C SER A 485 7.08 -42.73 -9.14
N PRO A 486 6.67 -42.46 -7.88
CA PRO A 486 6.21 -41.13 -7.48
C PRO A 486 7.27 -40.06 -7.77
N LEU A 487 6.83 -38.88 -8.20
CA LEU A 487 7.68 -37.69 -8.41
C LEU A 487 7.94 -36.92 -7.11
N LEU A 488 7.30 -37.32 -6.01
CA LEU A 488 7.44 -36.67 -4.71
C LEU A 488 8.68 -37.19 -3.95
N PRO A 489 9.44 -36.30 -3.29
CA PRO A 489 10.52 -36.71 -2.40
C PRO A 489 9.95 -37.32 -1.11
N GLY A 490 10.77 -38.14 -0.43
CA GLY A 490 10.42 -38.69 0.88
C GLY A 490 10.81 -40.15 1.08
N LEU A 491 10.74 -40.59 2.33
CA LEU A 491 11.07 -41.94 2.78
C LEU A 491 10.02 -42.95 2.30
N ASP A 492 10.43 -44.20 2.14
CA ASP A 492 9.55 -45.30 1.70
C ASP A 492 8.37 -45.56 2.65
N SER A 493 8.52 -45.24 3.93
CA SER A 493 7.47 -45.35 4.95
C SER A 493 6.43 -44.23 4.90
N THR A 494 6.69 -43.14 4.17
CA THR A 494 5.79 -41.97 4.12
C THR A 494 4.47 -42.35 3.44
N GLU A 495 3.35 -42.21 4.13
CA GLU A 495 2.03 -42.44 3.55
C GLU A 495 1.67 -41.34 2.56
N LEU A 496 1.04 -41.69 1.44
CA LEU A 496 0.64 -40.69 0.45
C LEU A 496 -0.38 -39.69 0.99
N ILE A 497 -1.17 -40.07 1.99
CA ILE A 497 -2.16 -39.19 2.63
C ILE A 497 -1.52 -38.05 3.44
N GLU A 498 -0.27 -38.20 3.86
CA GLU A 498 0.48 -37.19 4.61
C GLU A 498 1.10 -36.15 3.67
N LEU A 499 1.38 -36.55 2.42
CA LEU A 499 1.94 -35.67 1.39
C LEU A 499 0.88 -35.00 0.53
N VAL A 500 -0.23 -35.70 0.24
CA VAL A 500 -1.29 -35.23 -0.66
C VAL A 500 -2.63 -35.22 0.07
N PRO A 501 -2.95 -34.15 0.81
CA PRO A 501 -4.24 -34.00 1.49
C PRO A 501 -5.43 -34.21 0.55
N PRO A 502 -6.56 -34.79 1.03
CA PRO A 502 -7.76 -34.95 0.21
C PRO A 502 -8.27 -33.63 -0.39
N PRO A 503 -8.41 -33.51 -1.73
CA PRO A 503 -8.78 -32.27 -2.40
C PRO A 503 -10.28 -31.96 -2.22
N GLU A 504 -10.58 -31.11 -1.25
CA GLU A 504 -11.93 -30.84 -0.75
C GLU A 504 -12.88 -30.29 -1.84
N LEU A 505 -12.36 -29.43 -2.73
CA LEU A 505 -13.17 -28.82 -3.77
C LEU A 505 -13.55 -29.92 -4.75
N HIS A 506 -12.59 -30.74 -5.18
CA HIS A 506 -12.88 -31.82 -6.12
C HIS A 506 -13.74 -32.94 -5.53
N ILE A 507 -13.68 -33.18 -4.21
CA ILE A 507 -14.63 -34.05 -3.50
C ILE A 507 -16.04 -33.44 -3.59
N MET A 508 -16.20 -32.16 -3.22
CA MET A 508 -17.49 -31.46 -3.30
C MET A 508 -18.06 -31.47 -4.71
N LEU A 509 -17.27 -31.06 -5.72
CA LEU A 509 -17.69 -31.04 -7.12
C LEU A 509 -18.16 -32.42 -7.57
N GLY A 510 -17.41 -33.48 -7.24
CA GLY A 510 -17.77 -34.83 -7.66
C GLY A 510 -19.04 -35.35 -7.02
N ILE A 511 -19.20 -35.16 -5.71
CA ILE A 511 -20.34 -35.69 -4.96
C ILE A 511 -21.62 -34.91 -5.25
N VAL A 512 -21.55 -33.57 -5.25
CA VAL A 512 -22.72 -32.72 -5.47
C VAL A 512 -23.27 -32.87 -6.89
N ASN A 513 -22.41 -32.89 -7.91
CA ASN A 513 -22.86 -33.17 -9.28
C ASN A 513 -23.46 -34.58 -9.39
N ARG A 514 -22.83 -35.60 -8.79
CA ARG A 514 -23.37 -36.96 -8.80
C ARG A 514 -24.76 -37.05 -8.16
N LEU A 515 -24.98 -36.38 -7.03
CA LEU A 515 -26.28 -36.33 -6.37
C LEU A 515 -27.33 -35.65 -7.24
N LEU A 516 -26.99 -34.54 -7.90
CA LEU A 516 -27.90 -33.84 -8.79
C LEU A 516 -28.24 -34.67 -10.04
N ASP A 517 -27.24 -35.31 -10.65
CA ASP A 517 -27.42 -36.14 -11.85
C ASP A 517 -28.26 -37.37 -11.55
N GLU A 518 -28.00 -38.04 -10.43
CA GLU A 518 -28.79 -39.20 -10.00
C GLU A 518 -30.23 -38.78 -9.64
N LEU A 519 -30.40 -37.64 -8.96
CA LEU A 519 -31.72 -37.08 -8.71
C LEU A 519 -32.45 -36.79 -10.02
N ASN A 520 -31.77 -36.18 -11.00
CA ASN A 520 -32.37 -35.90 -12.30
C ASN A 520 -32.81 -37.17 -13.03
N ASN A 521 -31.96 -38.20 -12.99
CA ASN A 521 -32.26 -39.49 -13.60
C ASN A 521 -33.48 -40.17 -12.97
N ARG A 522 -33.65 -40.07 -11.65
CA ARG A 522 -34.80 -40.66 -10.94
C ARG A 522 -36.05 -39.80 -10.97
N TRP A 523 -35.92 -38.48 -11.04
CA TRP A 523 -37.05 -37.55 -11.16
C TRP A 523 -37.59 -37.51 -12.61
N GLY A 524 -36.72 -37.64 -13.59
CA GLY A 524 -37.05 -37.64 -15.01
C GLY A 524 -37.35 -36.23 -15.57
N ASN A 525 -37.50 -36.16 -16.89
CA ASN A 525 -37.89 -34.94 -17.64
C ASN A 525 -37.04 -33.70 -17.35
N ASP A 526 -35.77 -33.89 -16.98
CA ASP A 526 -34.84 -32.85 -16.55
C ASP A 526 -35.34 -31.98 -15.39
N MET A 527 -36.22 -32.51 -14.55
CA MET A 527 -36.88 -31.75 -13.49
C MET A 527 -35.89 -31.20 -12.46
N ALA A 528 -34.87 -31.98 -12.09
CA ALA A 528 -33.86 -31.52 -11.13
C ALA A 528 -33.02 -30.38 -11.73
N TYR A 529 -32.63 -30.49 -13.01
CA TYR A 529 -31.90 -29.43 -13.69
C TYR A 529 -32.74 -28.18 -13.91
N LYS A 530 -34.01 -28.32 -14.29
CA LYS A 530 -34.96 -27.20 -14.44
C LYS A 530 -35.17 -26.47 -13.13
N TRP A 531 -35.35 -27.20 -12.03
CA TRP A 531 -35.44 -26.60 -10.71
C TRP A 531 -34.16 -25.86 -10.33
N ALA A 532 -32.99 -26.50 -10.53
CA ALA A 532 -31.70 -25.89 -10.24
C ALA A 532 -31.53 -24.57 -11.02
N HIS A 533 -31.84 -24.58 -12.32
CA HIS A 533 -31.81 -23.37 -13.15
C HIS A 533 -32.78 -22.29 -12.63
N GLY A 534 -34.03 -22.64 -12.28
CA GLY A 534 -34.99 -21.72 -11.69
C GLY A 534 -34.55 -21.13 -10.34
N ALA A 535 -33.74 -21.87 -9.58
CA ALA A 535 -33.10 -21.41 -8.35
C ALA A 535 -31.82 -20.57 -8.59
N GLY A 536 -31.48 -20.30 -9.85
CA GLY A 536 -30.25 -19.62 -10.28
C GLY A 536 -28.99 -20.43 -10.02
N ILE A 537 -29.08 -21.76 -10.08
CA ILE A 537 -27.95 -22.70 -10.00
C ILE A 537 -27.65 -23.14 -11.43
N CYS A 538 -26.68 -22.49 -12.06
CA CYS A 538 -26.36 -22.70 -13.46
C CYS A 538 -25.25 -23.75 -13.62
N ARG A 539 -25.44 -24.68 -14.57
CA ARG A 539 -24.40 -25.59 -15.05
C ARG A 539 -23.63 -24.89 -16.17
N GLN A 540 -22.31 -25.04 -16.19
CA GLN A 540 -21.48 -24.51 -17.27
C GLN A 540 -21.66 -25.37 -18.53
N GLN A 541 -21.68 -24.72 -19.70
CA GLN A 541 -21.85 -25.42 -20.99
C GLN A 541 -20.57 -26.14 -21.45
N TYR A 542 -19.39 -25.67 -21.04
CA TYR A 542 -18.12 -26.33 -21.32
C TYR A 542 -17.90 -27.53 -20.38
N HIS A 543 -17.19 -28.57 -20.84
CA HIS A 543 -16.87 -29.80 -20.10
C HIS A 543 -18.05 -30.72 -19.71
N GLY A 544 -19.13 -30.74 -20.51
CA GLY A 544 -20.19 -31.75 -20.37
C GLY A 544 -21.30 -31.41 -19.37
N GLY A 545 -21.44 -30.13 -19.00
CA GLY A 545 -22.58 -29.68 -18.20
C GLY A 545 -22.40 -29.93 -16.70
N CYS A 546 -21.44 -29.31 -16.02
CA CYS A 546 -21.26 -29.51 -14.57
C CYS A 546 -21.51 -28.22 -13.78
N LEU A 547 -21.85 -28.37 -12.50
CA LEU A 547 -21.83 -27.28 -11.53
C LEU A 547 -20.39 -27.02 -11.07
N GLU A 548 -20.00 -25.75 -11.05
CA GLU A 548 -18.75 -25.26 -10.44
C GLU A 548 -18.93 -25.00 -8.94
N GLY A 549 -17.82 -24.70 -8.25
CA GLY A 549 -17.77 -24.54 -6.79
C GLY A 549 -18.87 -23.65 -6.20
N PRO A 550 -19.08 -22.41 -6.71
CA PRO A 550 -20.15 -21.54 -6.22
C PRO A 550 -21.56 -22.12 -6.42
N ALA A 551 -21.81 -22.75 -7.56
CA ALA A 551 -23.10 -23.34 -7.88
C ALA A 551 -23.39 -24.59 -7.02
N CYS A 552 -22.37 -25.43 -6.76
CA CYS A 552 -22.46 -26.53 -5.81
C CYS A 552 -22.79 -26.04 -4.39
N LYS A 553 -22.10 -25.00 -3.90
CA LYS A 553 -22.40 -24.38 -2.59
C LYS A 553 -23.84 -23.87 -2.52
N LYS A 554 -24.33 -23.22 -3.58
CA LYS A 554 -25.70 -22.73 -3.66
C LYS A 554 -26.73 -23.87 -3.64
N LEU A 555 -26.46 -24.97 -4.34
CA LEU A 555 -27.32 -26.17 -4.30
C LEU A 555 -27.41 -26.75 -2.88
N LEU A 556 -26.29 -26.87 -2.20
CA LEU A 556 -26.24 -27.36 -0.82
C LEU A 556 -27.05 -26.47 0.15
N LEU A 557 -26.95 -25.15 0.02
CA LEU A 557 -27.72 -24.21 0.83
C LEU A 557 -29.23 -24.26 0.55
N LYS A 558 -29.62 -24.56 -0.71
CA LYS A 558 -31.02 -24.69 -1.12
C LYS A 558 -31.60 -26.09 -0.93
N ALA A 559 -30.86 -27.04 -0.34
CA ALA A 559 -31.33 -28.41 -0.14
C ALA A 559 -32.63 -28.49 0.69
N GLY A 560 -32.83 -27.58 1.65
CA GLY A 560 -34.09 -27.48 2.41
C GLY A 560 -35.29 -27.03 1.57
N GLU A 561 -35.10 -26.09 0.64
CA GLU A 561 -36.14 -25.68 -0.31
C GLU A 561 -36.47 -26.84 -1.26
N LEU A 562 -35.44 -27.55 -1.74
CA LEU A 562 -35.58 -28.73 -2.59
C LEU A 562 -36.39 -29.84 -1.90
N TRP A 563 -36.18 -30.08 -0.61
CA TRP A 563 -36.93 -31.09 0.16
C TRP A 563 -38.45 -30.87 0.10
N ASN A 564 -38.90 -29.61 0.13
CA ASN A 564 -40.32 -29.27 0.16
C ASN A 564 -41.05 -29.54 -1.16
N ILE A 565 -40.32 -29.49 -2.28
CA ILE A 565 -40.88 -29.71 -3.62
C ILE A 565 -40.70 -31.14 -4.12
N LEU A 566 -39.80 -31.91 -3.51
CA LEU A 566 -39.51 -33.27 -3.96
C LEU A 566 -40.64 -34.24 -3.61
N PRO A 567 -41.01 -35.15 -4.54
CA PRO A 567 -41.85 -36.30 -4.23
C PRO A 567 -41.28 -37.12 -3.07
N ALA A 568 -42.15 -37.74 -2.27
CA ALA A 568 -41.75 -38.46 -1.05
C ALA A 568 -40.60 -39.47 -1.26
N HIS A 569 -40.60 -40.19 -2.38
CA HIS A 569 -39.56 -41.18 -2.71
C HIS A 569 -38.21 -40.58 -3.12
N LEU A 570 -38.15 -39.28 -3.48
CA LEU A 570 -36.92 -38.57 -3.85
C LEU A 570 -36.39 -37.66 -2.74
N LYS A 571 -37.19 -37.40 -1.72
CA LYS A 571 -36.82 -36.52 -0.60
C LYS A 571 -35.45 -36.85 -0.01
N MET A 572 -35.08 -38.13 0.08
CA MET A 572 -33.76 -38.55 0.58
C MET A 572 -32.56 -37.97 -0.18
N PHE A 573 -32.69 -37.53 -1.43
CA PHE A 573 -31.64 -36.76 -2.11
C PHE A 573 -31.40 -35.39 -1.49
N ALA A 574 -32.46 -34.70 -1.07
CA ALA A 574 -32.30 -33.43 -0.36
C ALA A 574 -31.69 -33.64 1.04
N VAL A 575 -32.02 -34.73 1.74
CA VAL A 575 -31.30 -35.11 2.98
C VAL A 575 -29.83 -35.42 2.69
N ALA A 576 -29.51 -36.13 1.61
CA ALA A 576 -28.12 -36.38 1.23
C ALA A 576 -27.34 -35.08 0.98
N LEU A 577 -27.96 -34.09 0.33
CA LEU A 577 -27.36 -32.76 0.14
C LEU A 577 -27.19 -32.00 1.47
N GLN A 578 -28.16 -32.10 2.39
CA GLN A 578 -28.06 -31.49 3.73
C GLN A 578 -26.96 -32.15 4.57
N ASP A 579 -26.88 -33.47 4.57
CA ASP A 579 -25.84 -34.27 5.22
C ASP A 579 -24.46 -33.89 4.70
N PHE A 580 -24.31 -33.80 3.38
CA PHE A 580 -23.05 -33.39 2.77
C PHE A 580 -22.70 -31.92 3.08
N ASN A 581 -23.68 -31.03 3.16
CA ASN A 581 -23.43 -29.65 3.60
C ASN A 581 -22.95 -29.59 5.06
N ALA A 582 -23.45 -30.45 5.94
CA ALA A 582 -22.97 -30.55 7.31
C ALA A 582 -21.50 -31.00 7.36
N ILE A 583 -21.10 -31.99 6.56
CA ILE A 583 -19.69 -32.39 6.40
C ILE A 583 -18.83 -31.20 5.94
N ARG A 584 -19.28 -30.47 4.91
CA ARG A 584 -18.54 -29.32 4.38
C ARG A 584 -18.31 -28.26 5.46
N LEU A 585 -19.31 -27.99 6.31
CA LEU A 585 -19.17 -27.06 7.42
C LEU A 585 -18.26 -27.60 8.53
N ALA A 586 -18.25 -28.92 8.74
CA ALA A 586 -17.50 -29.57 9.80
C ALA A 586 -16.00 -29.76 9.49
N CYS A 587 -15.61 -30.01 8.23
CA CYS A 587 -14.21 -30.33 7.92
C CYS A 587 -13.65 -29.82 6.57
N PHE A 588 -14.42 -29.14 5.71
CA PHE A 588 -13.89 -28.53 4.47
C PHE A 588 -13.53 -27.03 4.67
N GLY A 589 -13.76 -26.49 5.86
CA GLY A 589 -13.38 -25.13 6.23
C GLY A 589 -11.97 -25.06 6.80
N GLN A 590 -11.64 -23.93 7.43
CA GLN A 590 -10.39 -23.78 8.20
C GLN A 590 -10.47 -24.41 9.60
N THR A 591 -11.68 -24.64 10.11
CA THR A 591 -11.91 -25.18 11.44
C THR A 591 -12.44 -26.60 11.34
N LEU A 592 -11.91 -27.49 12.18
CA LEU A 592 -12.37 -28.87 12.30
C LEU A 592 -13.36 -28.98 13.47
N ALA A 593 -14.58 -29.42 13.20
CA ALA A 593 -15.58 -29.69 14.22
C ALA A 593 -15.31 -31.04 14.90
N ASN A 594 -15.56 -31.17 16.21
CA ASN A 594 -15.27 -32.40 16.96
C ASN A 594 -16.09 -33.62 16.49
N ASP A 595 -17.29 -33.40 15.95
CA ASP A 595 -18.24 -34.42 15.51
C ASP A 595 -18.20 -34.65 13.99
N PHE A 596 -17.16 -34.17 13.29
CA PHE A 596 -17.05 -34.29 11.83
C PHE A 596 -17.21 -35.74 11.33
N ALA A 597 -16.68 -36.73 12.07
CA ALA A 597 -16.77 -38.14 11.72
C ALA A 597 -18.21 -38.68 11.76
N LEU A 598 -19.04 -38.15 12.67
CA LEU A 598 -20.45 -38.52 12.76
C LEU A 598 -21.23 -38.03 11.54
N HIS A 599 -20.93 -36.80 11.06
CA HIS A 599 -21.55 -36.28 9.84
C HIS A 599 -21.19 -37.13 8.60
N ILE A 600 -19.94 -37.61 8.50
CA ILE A 600 -19.50 -38.49 7.42
C ILE A 600 -20.24 -39.84 7.49
N ALA A 601 -20.34 -40.44 8.67
CA ALA A 601 -21.07 -41.70 8.86
C ALA A 601 -22.57 -41.58 8.53
N ARG A 602 -23.20 -40.46 8.90
CA ARG A 602 -24.60 -40.18 8.55
C ARG A 602 -24.79 -40.10 7.04
N PHE A 603 -23.95 -39.34 6.36
CA PHE A 603 -24.01 -39.24 4.89
C PHE A 603 -23.75 -40.57 4.20
N GLN A 604 -22.83 -41.38 4.70
CA GLN A 604 -22.58 -42.73 4.17
C GLN A 604 -23.82 -43.61 4.26
N THR A 605 -24.53 -43.58 5.40
CA THR A 605 -25.80 -44.29 5.61
C THR A 605 -26.87 -43.80 4.62
N THR A 606 -26.98 -42.48 4.42
CA THR A 606 -27.90 -41.89 3.45
C THR A 606 -27.59 -42.33 2.02
N CYS A 607 -26.31 -42.40 1.64
CA CYS A 607 -25.88 -42.88 0.31
C CYS A 607 -26.21 -44.37 0.10
N GLN A 608 -26.06 -45.19 1.14
CA GLN A 608 -26.45 -46.61 1.12
C GLN A 608 -27.96 -46.77 0.94
N PHE A 609 -28.76 -45.98 1.66
CA PHE A 609 -30.22 -45.98 1.51
C PHE A 609 -30.64 -45.62 0.08
N LEU A 610 -29.98 -44.62 -0.53
CA LEU A 610 -30.20 -44.23 -1.92
C LEU A 610 -29.65 -45.22 -2.95
N GLN A 611 -28.93 -46.27 -2.51
CA GLN A 611 -28.26 -47.27 -3.36
C GLN A 611 -27.31 -46.61 -4.37
N LEU A 612 -26.53 -45.62 -3.91
CA LEU A 612 -25.55 -44.96 -4.75
C LEU A 612 -24.28 -45.81 -4.89
N ASN A 613 -23.79 -45.95 -6.11
CA ASN A 613 -22.47 -46.53 -6.35
C ASN A 613 -21.39 -45.63 -5.75
N VAL A 614 -20.55 -46.20 -4.88
CA VAL A 614 -19.45 -45.48 -4.23
C VAL A 614 -18.37 -45.18 -5.27
N THR A 615 -18.25 -43.91 -5.62
CA THR A 615 -17.19 -43.40 -6.51
C THR A 615 -15.85 -43.29 -5.77
N PRO A 616 -14.69 -43.18 -6.47
CA PRO A 616 -13.40 -42.95 -5.82
C PRO A 616 -13.40 -41.72 -4.89
N LYS A 617 -14.13 -40.65 -5.26
CA LYS A 617 -14.27 -39.44 -4.45
C LYS A 617 -15.11 -39.67 -3.18
N MET A 618 -16.18 -40.47 -3.28
CA MET A 618 -16.96 -40.89 -2.10
C MET A 618 -16.14 -41.81 -1.19
N HIS A 619 -15.38 -42.75 -1.76
CA HIS A 619 -14.47 -43.60 -1.00
C HIS A 619 -13.41 -42.77 -0.26
N ALA A 620 -12.81 -41.78 -0.92
CA ALA A 620 -11.89 -40.83 -0.28
C ALA A 620 -12.56 -40.08 0.89
N LEU A 621 -13.80 -39.62 0.71
CA LEU A 621 -14.56 -38.99 1.79
C LEU A 621 -14.84 -39.94 2.97
N PHE A 622 -15.26 -41.17 2.71
CA PHE A 622 -15.69 -42.09 3.77
C PHE A 622 -14.51 -42.68 4.56
N HIS A 623 -13.38 -42.93 3.90
CA HIS A 623 -12.27 -43.64 4.51
C HIS A 623 -11.04 -42.76 4.77
N HIS A 624 -10.72 -41.83 3.88
CA HIS A 624 -9.44 -41.11 3.93
C HIS A 624 -9.56 -39.73 4.57
N VAL A 625 -10.65 -39.00 4.35
CA VAL A 625 -10.89 -37.73 5.06
C VAL A 625 -10.89 -37.92 6.58
N PRO A 626 -11.54 -38.95 7.17
CA PRO A 626 -11.49 -39.17 8.60
C PRO A 626 -10.09 -39.48 9.13
N THR A 627 -9.35 -40.34 8.43
CA THR A 627 -7.96 -40.64 8.78
C THR A 627 -7.09 -39.39 8.73
N PHE A 628 -7.19 -38.59 7.67
CA PHE A 628 -6.40 -37.37 7.51
C PHE A 628 -6.71 -36.33 8.59
N CYS A 629 -7.99 -36.00 8.82
CA CYS A 629 -8.38 -35.02 9.84
C CYS A 629 -8.00 -35.48 11.25
N SER A 630 -8.10 -36.78 11.54
CA SER A 630 -7.71 -37.33 12.84
C SER A 630 -6.19 -37.30 13.05
N LYS A 631 -5.39 -37.59 12.01
CA LYS A 631 -3.93 -37.55 12.06
C LYS A 631 -3.39 -36.12 12.15
N SER A 632 -3.92 -35.21 11.33
CA SER A 632 -3.43 -33.83 11.22
C SER A 632 -3.98 -32.90 12.30
N GLY A 633 -5.12 -33.23 12.90
CA GLY A 633 -5.86 -32.34 13.79
C GLY A 633 -6.43 -31.09 13.10
N LYS A 634 -6.39 -31.05 11.75
CA LYS A 634 -6.75 -29.88 10.94
C LYS A 634 -7.87 -30.21 9.95
N ALA A 635 -8.64 -29.20 9.59
CA ALA A 635 -9.63 -29.29 8.52
C ALA A 635 -8.95 -29.18 7.15
N LEU A 636 -9.63 -29.63 6.10
CA LEU A 636 -9.07 -29.68 4.74
C LEU A 636 -8.81 -28.28 4.16
N GLY A 637 -9.50 -27.24 4.64
CA GLY A 637 -9.39 -25.88 4.08
C GLY A 637 -7.99 -25.28 4.22
N SER A 638 -7.22 -25.74 5.21
CA SER A 638 -5.80 -25.34 5.36
C SER A 638 -4.92 -25.89 4.22
N PHE A 639 -5.35 -26.96 3.56
CA PHE A 639 -4.66 -27.67 2.49
C PHE A 639 -5.31 -27.49 1.12
N SER A 640 -6.35 -26.64 1.03
CA SER A 640 -7.20 -26.45 -0.15
C SER A 640 -6.43 -26.19 -1.45
N GLU A 641 -6.84 -26.87 -2.52
CA GLU A 641 -6.36 -26.66 -3.89
C GLU A 641 -6.97 -25.42 -4.58
N GLN A 642 -7.99 -24.80 -3.99
CA GLN A 642 -8.72 -23.66 -4.57
C GLN A 642 -7.83 -22.45 -4.92
N THR A 643 -6.81 -22.17 -4.10
CA THR A 643 -5.88 -21.07 -4.34
C THR A 643 -5.07 -21.29 -5.62
N VAL A 644 -4.74 -22.56 -5.92
CA VAL A 644 -3.95 -22.94 -7.11
C VAL A 644 -4.80 -22.77 -8.37
N GLU A 645 -6.05 -23.21 -8.35
CA GLU A 645 -6.99 -22.98 -9.48
C GLU A 645 -7.17 -21.49 -9.78
N SER A 646 -7.30 -20.68 -8.72
CA SER A 646 -7.45 -19.23 -8.83
C SER A 646 -6.20 -18.55 -9.41
N ALA A 647 -5.02 -19.15 -9.22
CA ALA A 647 -3.74 -18.62 -9.71
C ALA A 647 -3.71 -18.54 -11.24
N HIS A 648 -4.45 -19.38 -11.95
CA HIS A 648 -4.54 -19.30 -13.41
C HIS A 648 -5.17 -17.98 -13.86
N SER A 649 -6.35 -17.66 -13.33
CA SER A 649 -7.02 -16.40 -13.66
C SER A 649 -6.22 -15.19 -13.21
N ASP A 650 -5.53 -15.28 -12.07
CA ASP A 650 -4.80 -14.14 -11.51
C ASP A 650 -3.49 -13.87 -12.25
N PHE A 651 -2.73 -14.91 -12.55
CA PHE A 651 -1.52 -14.80 -13.35
C PHE A 651 -1.84 -14.37 -14.79
N GLU A 652 -2.94 -14.86 -15.38
CA GLU A 652 -3.34 -14.51 -16.75
C GLU A 652 -3.50 -12.99 -16.94
N ALA A 653 -4.03 -12.28 -15.94
CA ALA A 653 -4.14 -10.83 -15.97
C ALA A 653 -2.78 -10.12 -16.08
N THR A 654 -1.73 -10.72 -15.52
CA THR A 654 -0.34 -10.25 -15.67
C THR A 654 0.22 -10.69 -17.00
N TRP A 655 0.09 -11.97 -17.36
CA TRP A 655 0.65 -12.55 -18.56
C TRP A 655 0.17 -11.87 -19.83
N GLN A 656 -1.12 -11.54 -19.94
CA GLN A 656 -1.71 -10.84 -21.09
C GLN A 656 -1.01 -9.51 -21.45
N ARG A 657 -0.30 -8.88 -20.51
CA ARG A 657 0.46 -7.63 -20.74
C ARG A 657 1.80 -7.87 -21.41
N TYR A 658 2.38 -9.05 -21.19
CA TYR A 658 3.70 -9.45 -21.68
C TYR A 658 3.61 -10.41 -22.87
N ARG A 659 2.44 -11.04 -23.04
CA ARG A 659 2.21 -12.14 -23.98
C ARG A 659 2.67 -11.81 -25.39
N ARG A 660 3.43 -12.73 -25.97
CA ARG A 660 3.82 -12.75 -27.38
C ARG A 660 3.47 -14.11 -27.97
N PRO A 661 3.38 -14.24 -29.30
CA PRO A 661 3.32 -15.55 -29.95
C PRO A 661 4.56 -16.40 -29.66
N PHE A 662 4.42 -17.73 -29.65
CA PHE A 662 5.52 -18.67 -29.32
C PHE A 662 6.77 -18.51 -30.19
N ASN A 663 6.60 -18.14 -31.46
CA ASN A 663 7.68 -17.95 -32.42
C ASN A 663 8.37 -16.58 -32.30
N HIS A 664 7.90 -15.69 -31.43
CA HIS A 664 8.47 -14.37 -31.27
C HIS A 664 9.81 -14.44 -30.51
N PRO A 665 10.89 -13.78 -30.96
CA PRO A 665 12.21 -13.85 -30.33
C PRO A 665 12.23 -13.44 -28.84
N GLN A 666 11.34 -12.52 -28.46
CA GLN A 666 11.21 -12.05 -27.07
C GLN A 666 10.21 -12.85 -26.22
N TYR A 667 9.59 -13.91 -26.74
CA TYR A 667 8.59 -14.68 -26.00
C TYR A 667 9.13 -15.19 -24.66
N ALA A 668 10.29 -15.86 -24.67
CA ALA A 668 10.92 -16.41 -23.48
C ALA A 668 11.27 -15.31 -22.45
N ALA A 669 11.89 -14.22 -22.91
CA ALA A 669 12.24 -13.09 -22.06
C ALA A 669 11.01 -12.41 -21.44
N ASN A 670 9.92 -12.28 -22.20
CA ASN A 670 8.67 -11.70 -21.72
C ASN A 670 7.96 -12.61 -20.71
N LEU A 671 7.98 -13.93 -20.91
CA LEU A 671 7.44 -14.89 -19.95
C LEU A 671 8.20 -14.82 -18.62
N LEU A 672 9.54 -14.79 -18.68
CA LEU A 672 10.38 -14.59 -17.50
C LEU A 672 10.03 -13.28 -16.79
N GLN A 673 9.93 -12.19 -17.56
CA GLN A 673 9.61 -10.87 -17.01
C GLN A 673 8.23 -10.84 -16.33
N ALA A 674 7.24 -11.56 -16.88
CA ALA A 674 5.91 -11.66 -16.30
C ALA A 674 5.91 -12.43 -14.98
N VAL A 675 6.63 -13.56 -14.90
CA VAL A 675 6.77 -14.36 -13.66
C VAL A 675 7.49 -13.57 -12.57
N VAL A 676 8.60 -12.93 -12.92
CA VAL A 676 9.36 -12.07 -11.99
C VAL A 676 8.48 -10.93 -11.48
N ASN A 677 7.79 -10.23 -12.38
CA ASN A 677 6.91 -9.13 -11.98
C ASN A 677 5.77 -9.61 -11.09
N TYR A 678 5.12 -10.72 -11.45
CA TYR A 678 4.05 -11.32 -10.67
C TYR A 678 4.54 -11.64 -9.25
N ASN A 679 5.61 -12.43 -9.12
CA ASN A 679 6.12 -12.87 -7.83
C ASN A 679 6.60 -11.69 -6.96
N SER A 680 7.31 -10.71 -7.54
CA SER A 680 7.75 -9.50 -6.85
C SER A 680 6.62 -8.74 -6.14
N PHE A 681 5.43 -8.64 -6.75
CA PHE A 681 4.29 -7.94 -6.17
C PHE A 681 3.39 -8.80 -5.27
N HIS A 682 3.68 -10.11 -5.17
CA HIS A 682 2.94 -11.09 -4.37
C HIS A 682 3.66 -11.49 -3.07
N ILE A 683 4.86 -10.96 -2.81
CA ILE A 683 5.53 -11.04 -1.50
C ILE A 683 4.66 -10.39 -0.43
#